data_AF-A0A2N3PVB7-F1
#
_entry.id   AF-A0A2N3PVB7-F1
#
_cell.length_a   1.000
_cell.length_b   1.000
_cell.length_c   1.000
_cell.angle_alpha   90.00
_cell.angle_beta   90.00
_cell.angle_gamma   90.00
#
_symmetry.space_group_name_H-M   'P 1'
#
loop_
_entity.id
_entity.type
_entity.pdbx_description
1 polymer ?
#
loop_
_entity_poly.entity_id
_entity_poly.type
_entity_poly.pdbx_seq_one_letter_code
_entity_poly.pdbx_strand_id
1 'polypeptide(L)'
;MVHFGGEGIPYANSSLDLENNTFVNNYGGTAIALTNSTIDVATVSGNTFDNFASSANLVKGGAELTGNVDGDGTAISNTTQDALTPGDGVWIFADDQPHSLVFTDYGQAAQGGDGLLTISSDWGHETVIGGQGGLIYTDTGPASAEAGDNITTAIGSINQIAVLGGDTINSRGTDTITLGNGNCTIGVSGTANISGGTGNSTFQVRAGATLALDMTGGSNWITIASGASATVSGNAVLLSGTWSGGQFAYSITQDGTTSDATFIGGGGTAGVYQGHTNITLAGGSIGSNVSLGAGNVTLTSVGADIIHAGSGNDTIIVSGNSTIYAGSGQLSVFGRGESGVATVYGNGGTTLIDGDSGGIDYIGDSQAASIVDNLSYTEIDGRNGHLTITGTGWVRTINGGSGGIDVINALGGDTITTAAGSTNTISMIYGADVYSNGNDTITCGSWGTNIIATGNATITGGQGNSHYTLNGIDSLTSYASDTINVGDSAIATVIASGTVSNINDNGGTIHFSGVSQGDDIDATLTGVGTIYTWGGSNASTITTSTTGAVVTLAKGNDHVISLGADDITTGSGNDYIQASAQGDRIHIIAGSDAHSITIANLSTTADTIDFSGFASTPIVSQTLDSSGLVVHLSDGSTMTANGFASTLSTPVDSQTATIARQNCTATLQGDNDTVSVTGSADTLAFYGNNATVAISGNFAQTTINGDSASVTVSGSWDTTAVSGSDNNIRVTGQKDTVSIGASGTTTIDAGGASDAIIQFGSGISADQLWFSRNGDDLLVSVIGTNEQTDLQNWYAGTSSDISQFKTADGHALLNTQVSNLVDAMASLSAPAPGQTTLSTTQATQLEPVIAANWH
;
A
#
# COMPACT_ATOMS: atom_id res chain seq x y z
N MET A 1 72.02 -56.94 -7.40
CA MET A 1 70.80 -57.69 -6.98
C MET A 1 70.59 -57.41 -5.50
N VAL A 2 69.79 -56.41 -5.14
CA VAL A 2 69.77 -55.67 -3.85
C VAL A 2 70.56 -54.36 -3.97
N HIS A 3 69.83 -53.26 -3.86
CA HIS A 3 70.33 -51.90 -3.82
C HIS A 3 69.84 -51.29 -2.51
N PHE A 4 70.74 -51.13 -1.55
CA PHE A 4 70.48 -50.56 -0.24
C PHE A 4 70.88 -49.09 -0.25
N GLY A 5 69.98 -48.19 0.14
CA GLY A 5 70.10 -46.77 -0.19
C GLY A 5 69.37 -46.41 -1.49
N GLY A 6 69.71 -47.04 -2.62
CA GLY A 6 68.94 -46.84 -3.85
C GLY A 6 68.93 -45.39 -4.37
N GLU A 7 67.90 -45.04 -5.15
CA GLU A 7 67.57 -43.67 -5.63
C GLU A 7 67.10 -42.73 -4.50
N GLY A 8 67.49 -42.98 -3.24
CA GLY A 8 67.00 -42.24 -2.08
C GLY A 8 67.94 -42.23 -0.88
N ILE A 9 67.61 -41.39 0.10
CA ILE A 9 68.32 -41.32 1.38
C ILE A 9 67.61 -42.26 2.36
N PRO A 10 68.25 -43.32 2.87
CA PRO A 10 67.65 -44.19 3.86
C PRO A 10 67.27 -43.41 5.14
N TYR A 11 66.29 -43.92 5.87
CA TYR A 11 66.01 -43.42 7.22
C TYR A 11 67.25 -43.59 8.12
N ALA A 12 67.50 -42.63 9.02
CA ALA A 12 68.60 -42.72 9.96
C ALA A 12 68.55 -44.03 10.78
N ASN A 13 69.69 -44.74 10.88
CA ASN A 13 69.86 -46.05 11.52
C ASN A 13 69.19 -47.21 10.78
N SER A 14 69.06 -47.14 9.46
CA SER A 14 68.61 -48.28 8.65
C SER A 14 69.74 -49.32 8.58
N SER A 15 69.44 -50.59 8.83
CA SER A 15 70.39 -51.69 8.63
C SER A 15 69.91 -52.64 7.54
N LEU A 16 70.86 -53.27 6.84
CA LEU A 16 70.59 -54.37 5.93
C LEU A 16 71.40 -55.59 6.37
N ASP A 17 70.69 -56.65 6.74
CA ASP A 17 71.28 -57.96 7.02
C ASP A 17 70.86 -58.96 5.94
N LEU A 18 71.80 -59.34 5.09
CA LEU A 18 71.65 -60.40 4.10
C LEU A 18 72.23 -61.69 4.68
N GLU A 19 71.37 -62.57 5.18
CA GLU A 19 71.79 -63.83 5.79
C GLU A 19 71.29 -65.07 5.06
N ASN A 20 72.17 -66.03 4.80
CA ASN A 20 71.85 -67.38 4.31
C ASN A 20 71.05 -67.44 2.98
N ASN A 21 71.26 -66.50 2.08
CA ASN A 21 70.62 -66.45 0.76
C ASN A 21 71.49 -67.08 -0.32
N THR A 22 70.91 -67.35 -1.50
CA THR A 22 71.65 -67.75 -2.72
C THR A 22 71.44 -66.71 -3.83
N PHE A 23 72.51 -66.04 -4.23
CA PHE A 23 72.54 -65.07 -5.33
C PHE A 23 73.10 -65.74 -6.58
N VAL A 24 72.34 -65.73 -7.69
CA VAL A 24 72.75 -66.36 -8.96
C VAL A 24 72.90 -65.28 -10.02
N ASN A 25 74.10 -65.11 -10.56
CA ASN A 25 74.38 -64.14 -11.63
C ASN A 25 74.28 -64.79 -13.02
N ASN A 26 73.24 -64.42 -13.78
CA ASN A 26 73.05 -64.88 -15.16
C ASN A 26 73.58 -63.89 -16.22
N TYR A 27 74.17 -62.75 -15.82
CA TYR A 27 74.52 -61.62 -16.70
C TYR A 27 76.03 -61.51 -17.04
N GLY A 28 76.91 -62.33 -16.44
CA GLY A 28 78.35 -62.36 -16.73
C GLY A 28 79.23 -61.56 -15.76
N GLY A 29 80.54 -61.48 -16.03
CA GLY A 29 81.59 -61.15 -15.06
C GLY A 29 81.67 -59.72 -14.47
N THR A 30 80.70 -58.84 -14.74
CA THR A 30 80.67 -57.46 -14.24
C THR A 30 79.52 -57.16 -13.27
N ALA A 31 78.69 -58.16 -12.92
CA ALA A 31 77.56 -57.95 -12.02
C ALA A 31 77.99 -57.79 -10.55
N ILE A 32 77.29 -56.91 -9.84
CA ILE A 32 77.49 -56.65 -8.41
C ILE A 32 76.31 -57.23 -7.64
N ALA A 33 76.59 -58.00 -6.59
CA ALA A 33 75.54 -58.64 -5.81
C ALA A 33 74.82 -57.60 -4.95
N LEU A 34 75.52 -56.86 -4.10
CA LEU A 34 74.95 -55.77 -3.29
C LEU A 34 75.56 -54.42 -3.67
N THR A 35 74.73 -53.41 -3.89
CA THR A 35 75.17 -52.00 -3.85
C THR A 35 74.64 -51.38 -2.56
N ASN A 36 75.53 -50.92 -1.67
CA ASN A 36 75.21 -50.18 -0.46
C ASN A 36 75.63 -48.71 -0.63
N SER A 37 74.66 -47.85 -0.88
CA SER A 37 74.85 -46.41 -1.08
C SER A 37 74.62 -45.61 0.21
N THR A 38 74.73 -46.26 1.37
CA THR A 38 74.47 -45.68 2.70
C THR A 38 75.75 -45.53 3.51
N ILE A 39 75.71 -44.71 4.56
CA ILE A 39 76.82 -44.59 5.53
C ILE A 39 76.86 -45.76 6.52
N ASP A 40 75.77 -46.51 6.63
CA ASP A 40 75.63 -47.65 7.53
C ASP A 40 76.20 -48.91 6.86
N VAL A 41 76.93 -49.72 7.64
CA VAL A 41 77.59 -50.93 7.13
C VAL A 41 76.57 -52.06 7.04
N ALA A 42 76.36 -52.62 5.84
CA ALA A 42 75.47 -53.77 5.65
C ALA A 42 76.13 -55.08 6.12
N THR A 43 75.38 -55.95 6.78
CA THR A 43 75.86 -57.29 7.16
C THR A 43 75.53 -58.27 6.04
N VAL A 44 76.53 -58.97 5.51
CA VAL A 44 76.34 -60.00 4.47
C VAL A 44 76.95 -61.29 4.98
N SER A 45 76.12 -62.19 5.53
CA SER A 45 76.59 -63.37 6.25
C SER A 45 76.02 -64.70 5.74
N GLY A 46 76.84 -65.72 5.59
CA GLY A 46 76.36 -67.08 5.29
C GLY A 46 75.72 -67.30 3.90
N ASN A 47 75.85 -66.36 2.97
CA ASN A 47 75.21 -66.45 1.65
C ASN A 47 76.05 -67.24 0.63
N THR A 48 75.39 -67.77 -0.40
CA THR A 48 76.00 -68.40 -1.59
C THR A 48 75.97 -67.43 -2.77
N PHE A 49 77.10 -67.14 -3.42
CA PHE A 49 77.20 -66.27 -4.61
C PHE A 49 77.67 -67.08 -5.83
N ASP A 50 76.72 -67.50 -6.66
CA ASP A 50 76.97 -68.31 -7.85
C ASP A 50 77.24 -67.45 -9.09
N ASN A 51 78.32 -67.77 -9.81
CA ASN A 51 78.75 -67.13 -11.07
C ASN A 51 79.14 -65.63 -10.96
N PHE A 52 79.77 -65.22 -9.86
CA PHE A 52 80.37 -63.88 -9.68
C PHE A 52 81.89 -63.92 -9.87
N ALA A 53 82.48 -62.89 -10.50
CA ALA A 53 83.86 -62.92 -10.99
C ALA A 53 84.96 -62.84 -9.90
N SER A 54 84.66 -62.31 -8.70
CA SER A 54 85.54 -62.35 -7.52
C SER A 54 84.84 -61.77 -6.28
N SER A 55 85.38 -62.06 -5.09
CA SER A 55 84.91 -61.50 -3.81
C SER A 55 84.97 -59.97 -3.73
N ALA A 56 85.90 -59.34 -4.44
CA ALA A 56 86.07 -57.88 -4.48
C ALA A 56 84.95 -57.15 -5.26
N ASN A 57 84.16 -57.88 -6.07
CA ASN A 57 83.08 -57.32 -6.89
C ASN A 57 81.67 -57.73 -6.40
N LEU A 58 81.56 -58.45 -5.28
CA LEU A 58 80.26 -58.89 -4.73
C LEU A 58 79.48 -57.74 -4.12
N VAL A 59 80.17 -56.83 -3.44
CA VAL A 59 79.56 -55.68 -2.78
C VAL A 59 80.27 -54.41 -3.22
N LYS A 60 79.49 -53.36 -3.50
CA LYS A 60 79.94 -51.99 -3.73
C LYS A 60 79.38 -51.12 -2.61
N GLY A 61 80.22 -50.58 -1.72
CA GLY A 61 79.81 -49.81 -0.54
C GLY A 61 80.17 -50.47 0.79
N GLY A 62 79.88 -49.81 1.92
CA GLY A 62 80.27 -50.32 3.24
C GLY A 62 79.56 -51.62 3.60
N ALA A 63 80.29 -52.71 3.82
CA ALA A 63 79.68 -53.98 4.22
C ALA A 63 80.64 -54.88 4.99
N GLU A 64 80.09 -55.68 5.91
CA GLU A 64 80.78 -56.77 6.58
C GLU A 64 80.39 -58.11 5.94
N LEU A 65 81.36 -58.74 5.28
CA LEU A 65 81.18 -60.06 4.70
C LEU A 65 81.70 -61.12 5.67
N THR A 66 80.84 -62.03 6.12
CA THR A 66 81.23 -63.13 7.01
C THR A 66 80.66 -64.48 6.59
N GLY A 67 81.50 -65.47 6.33
CA GLY A 67 81.04 -66.87 6.13
C GLY A 67 80.26 -67.12 4.84
N ASN A 68 80.40 -66.27 3.82
CA ASN A 68 79.79 -66.49 2.51
C ASN A 68 80.59 -67.51 1.68
N VAL A 69 79.95 -68.17 0.71
CA VAL A 69 80.56 -69.15 -0.20
C VAL A 69 80.21 -68.83 -1.67
N ASP A 70 81.01 -69.29 -2.63
CA ASP A 70 80.64 -69.24 -4.05
C ASP A 70 79.71 -70.40 -4.45
N GLY A 71 79.29 -70.45 -5.71
CA GLY A 71 78.40 -71.50 -6.24
C GLY A 71 78.92 -72.94 -6.12
N ASP A 72 80.24 -73.12 -5.97
CA ASP A 72 80.89 -74.42 -5.76
C ASP A 72 81.09 -74.73 -4.26
N GLY A 73 80.61 -73.85 -3.36
CA GLY A 73 80.73 -73.99 -1.91
C GLY A 73 82.09 -73.56 -1.36
N THR A 74 82.93 -72.89 -2.15
CA THR A 74 84.24 -72.39 -1.71
C THR A 74 84.05 -71.12 -0.88
N ALA A 75 84.72 -71.04 0.26
CA ALA A 75 84.62 -69.87 1.14
C ALA A 75 85.09 -68.58 0.45
N ILE A 76 84.24 -67.56 0.51
CA ILE A 76 84.56 -66.18 0.14
C ILE A 76 85.22 -65.52 1.37
N SER A 77 86.32 -64.79 1.14
CA SER A 77 87.11 -64.21 2.23
C SER A 77 86.31 -63.20 3.05
N ASN A 78 86.33 -63.36 4.38
CA ASN A 78 85.74 -62.39 5.28
C ASN A 78 86.47 -61.05 5.15
N THR A 79 85.72 -59.99 4.88
CA THR A 79 86.27 -58.65 4.65
C THR A 79 85.29 -57.62 5.18
N THR A 80 85.79 -56.60 5.87
CA THR A 80 85.06 -55.36 6.11
C THR A 80 85.45 -54.41 4.98
N GLN A 81 84.51 -54.05 4.12
CA GLN A 81 84.70 -52.91 3.23
C GLN A 81 84.38 -51.66 4.03
N ASP A 82 85.35 -50.74 4.13
CA ASP A 82 85.12 -49.42 4.70
C ASP A 82 83.94 -48.76 3.98
N ALA A 83 83.10 -48.05 4.74
CA ALA A 83 82.09 -47.19 4.14
C ALA A 83 82.78 -46.28 3.13
N LEU A 84 82.29 -46.29 1.87
CA LEU A 84 82.75 -45.33 0.89
C LEU A 84 82.49 -43.92 1.46
N THR A 85 83.52 -43.06 1.42
CA THR A 85 83.33 -41.61 1.44
C THR A 85 82.22 -41.22 0.46
N PRO A 86 81.41 -40.17 0.72
CA PRO A 86 80.26 -39.79 -0.12
C PRO A 86 80.60 -39.90 -1.61
N GLY A 87 80.02 -40.89 -2.30
CA GLY A 87 80.62 -41.37 -3.53
C GLY A 87 79.96 -42.60 -4.12
N ASP A 88 78.71 -42.41 -4.57
CA ASP A 88 78.07 -43.12 -5.70
C ASP A 88 76.75 -42.41 -6.01
N GLY A 89 76.81 -41.08 -6.11
CA GLY A 89 75.62 -40.25 -6.30
C GLY A 89 74.87 -39.89 -5.02
N VAL A 90 75.36 -40.23 -3.81
CA VAL A 90 74.75 -39.82 -2.53
C VAL A 90 75.73 -38.99 -1.68
N TRP A 91 75.31 -37.80 -1.24
CA TRP A 91 76.10 -36.90 -0.38
C TRP A 91 75.38 -36.55 0.93
N ILE A 92 76.04 -36.64 2.08
CA ILE A 92 75.45 -36.27 3.38
C ILE A 92 76.44 -35.37 4.12
N PHE A 93 76.00 -34.16 4.44
CA PHE A 93 76.76 -33.16 5.19
C PHE A 93 76.18 -33.01 6.60
N ALA A 94 77.03 -33.02 7.61
CA ALA A 94 76.63 -32.90 9.02
C ALA A 94 77.34 -31.75 9.75
N ASP A 95 78.10 -30.93 9.00
CA ASP A 95 78.83 -29.78 9.53
C ASP A 95 78.10 -28.46 9.24
N ASP A 96 78.68 -27.36 9.71
CA ASP A 96 78.20 -25.99 9.54
C ASP A 96 78.79 -25.27 8.32
N GLN A 97 79.56 -25.99 7.49
CA GLN A 97 80.23 -25.39 6.32
C GLN A 97 79.30 -25.37 5.11
N PRO A 98 79.38 -24.34 4.25
CA PRO A 98 78.65 -24.34 3.00
C PRO A 98 79.21 -25.37 2.02
N HIS A 99 78.32 -26.12 1.36
CA HIS A 99 78.66 -27.14 0.37
C HIS A 99 78.02 -26.83 -0.99
N SER A 100 78.69 -27.23 -2.07
CA SER A 100 78.15 -27.07 -3.43
C SER A 100 78.37 -28.34 -4.23
N LEU A 101 77.30 -28.82 -4.88
CA LEU A 101 77.28 -30.02 -5.71
C LEU A 101 76.75 -29.68 -7.09
N VAL A 102 77.26 -30.40 -8.09
CA VAL A 102 76.68 -30.45 -9.43
C VAL A 102 76.31 -31.89 -9.66
N PHE A 103 75.02 -32.15 -9.84
CA PHE A 103 74.54 -33.45 -10.25
C PHE A 103 74.71 -33.57 -11.77
N THR A 104 75.28 -34.69 -12.21
CA THR A 104 75.66 -34.92 -13.61
C THR A 104 75.17 -36.27 -14.14
N ASP A 105 74.37 -36.99 -13.34
CA ASP A 105 73.82 -38.29 -13.67
C ASP A 105 72.48 -38.46 -12.96
N TYR A 106 71.66 -39.39 -13.45
CA TYR A 106 70.30 -39.63 -12.96
C TYR A 106 70.28 -40.29 -11.58
N GLY A 107 69.29 -39.95 -10.74
CA GLY A 107 69.03 -40.68 -9.48
C GLY A 107 69.98 -40.34 -8.34
N GLN A 108 70.59 -39.16 -8.38
CA GLN A 108 71.53 -38.67 -7.37
C GLN A 108 70.80 -38.10 -6.14
N ALA A 109 71.46 -38.03 -4.98
CA ALA A 109 70.84 -37.63 -3.73
C ALA A 109 71.79 -36.83 -2.83
N ALA A 110 71.27 -35.86 -2.11
CA ALA A 110 72.08 -35.10 -1.14
C ALA A 110 71.29 -34.71 0.11
N GLN A 111 71.97 -34.67 1.26
CA GLN A 111 71.45 -34.19 2.53
C GLN A 111 72.35 -33.08 3.11
N GLY A 112 71.76 -31.94 3.44
CA GLY A 112 72.46 -30.80 4.06
C GLY A 112 72.56 -30.89 5.59
N GLY A 113 73.59 -30.23 6.14
CA GLY A 113 73.87 -30.10 7.56
C GLY A 113 73.44 -28.74 8.13
N ASP A 114 74.25 -28.16 9.01
CA ASP A 114 74.02 -26.82 9.56
C ASP A 114 74.49 -25.70 8.61
N GLY A 115 75.29 -26.02 7.59
CA GLY A 115 75.71 -25.11 6.53
C GLY A 115 74.77 -25.10 5.32
N LEU A 116 74.93 -24.08 4.45
CA LEU A 116 74.14 -23.92 3.22
C LEU A 116 74.52 -25.01 2.20
N LEU A 117 73.53 -25.72 1.66
CA LEU A 117 73.73 -26.67 0.57
C LEU A 117 73.29 -26.04 -0.76
N THR A 118 74.18 -25.98 -1.75
CA THR A 118 73.88 -25.53 -3.11
C THR A 118 74.00 -26.69 -4.09
N ILE A 119 72.99 -26.92 -4.92
CA ILE A 119 72.93 -28.00 -5.91
C ILE A 119 72.45 -27.45 -7.24
N SER A 120 73.12 -27.84 -8.33
CA SER A 120 72.60 -27.71 -9.69
C SER A 120 72.53 -29.07 -10.37
N SER A 121 71.42 -29.41 -11.02
CA SER A 121 71.25 -30.65 -11.79
C SER A 121 71.03 -30.32 -13.27
N ASP A 122 71.42 -31.24 -14.16
CA ASP A 122 70.98 -31.29 -15.56
C ASP A 122 70.18 -32.57 -15.90
N TRP A 123 69.84 -33.36 -14.88
CA TRP A 123 69.07 -34.61 -14.92
C TRP A 123 67.93 -34.57 -13.92
N GLY A 124 67.15 -35.65 -13.80
CA GLY A 124 66.04 -35.76 -12.87
C GLY A 124 66.01 -37.07 -12.11
N HIS A 125 64.98 -37.23 -11.27
CA HIS A 125 64.83 -38.28 -10.26
C HIS A 125 65.81 -38.17 -9.09
N GLU A 126 66.24 -36.96 -8.76
CA GLU A 126 67.12 -36.72 -7.64
C GLU A 126 66.39 -36.63 -6.30
N THR A 127 67.04 -37.06 -5.22
CA THR A 127 66.51 -36.95 -3.85
C THR A 127 67.33 -35.96 -3.03
N VAL A 128 66.80 -34.77 -2.79
CA VAL A 128 67.49 -33.71 -2.06
C VAL A 128 66.80 -33.39 -0.74
N ILE A 129 67.55 -33.43 0.36
CA ILE A 129 67.11 -33.03 1.68
C ILE A 129 67.97 -31.84 2.14
N GLY A 130 67.36 -30.67 2.29
CA GLY A 130 68.04 -29.50 2.84
C GLY A 130 68.43 -29.67 4.31
N GLY A 131 69.36 -28.81 4.75
CA GLY A 131 69.81 -28.74 6.15
C GLY A 131 69.33 -27.47 6.86
N GLN A 132 69.69 -27.30 8.13
CA GLN A 132 69.37 -26.09 8.91
C GLN A 132 69.98 -24.83 8.30
N GLY A 133 71.12 -24.96 7.60
CA GLY A 133 71.78 -23.85 6.91
C GLY A 133 71.12 -23.40 5.61
N GLY A 134 70.09 -24.10 5.14
CA GLY A 134 69.36 -23.78 3.91
C GLY A 134 69.75 -24.66 2.71
N LEU A 135 68.97 -24.50 1.63
CA LEU A 135 69.13 -25.20 0.35
C LEU A 135 68.95 -24.21 -0.80
N ILE A 136 69.88 -24.22 -1.75
CA ILE A 136 69.72 -23.65 -3.08
C ILE A 136 69.72 -24.83 -4.07
N TYR A 137 68.60 -25.08 -4.75
CA TYR A 137 68.48 -26.13 -5.77
C TYR A 137 68.11 -25.49 -7.12
N THR A 138 68.73 -25.91 -8.21
CA THR A 138 68.45 -25.38 -9.54
C THR A 138 68.60 -26.44 -10.61
N ASP A 139 67.53 -26.69 -11.33
CA ASP A 139 67.52 -27.40 -12.60
C ASP A 139 68.08 -26.53 -13.72
N THR A 140 68.92 -27.11 -14.57
CA THR A 140 69.69 -26.38 -15.61
C THR A 140 69.62 -27.03 -16.99
N GLY A 141 69.09 -28.25 -17.07
CA GLY A 141 68.87 -29.05 -18.26
C GLY A 141 67.54 -28.77 -18.98
N PRO A 142 67.18 -29.61 -19.96
CA PRO A 142 65.91 -29.52 -20.65
C PRO A 142 64.80 -30.20 -19.83
N ALA A 143 63.63 -29.55 -19.73
CA ALA A 143 62.49 -30.02 -18.91
C ALA A 143 61.98 -31.46 -19.16
N SER A 144 62.36 -32.11 -20.26
CA SER A 144 62.05 -33.53 -20.51
C SER A 144 62.98 -34.51 -19.78
N ALA A 145 64.12 -34.04 -19.29
CA ALA A 145 65.15 -34.83 -18.62
C ALA A 145 65.19 -34.61 -17.09
N GLU A 146 64.60 -33.52 -16.60
CA GLU A 146 64.64 -33.06 -15.21
C GLU A 146 63.29 -33.22 -14.51
N ALA A 147 62.60 -34.33 -14.79
CA ALA A 147 61.38 -34.67 -14.07
C ALA A 147 61.65 -35.78 -13.07
N GLY A 148 60.90 -35.78 -11.96
CA GLY A 148 60.88 -36.88 -11.01
C GLY A 148 61.62 -36.59 -9.71
N ASP A 149 62.10 -35.37 -9.51
CA ASP A 149 62.88 -35.01 -8.33
C ASP A 149 62.03 -35.01 -7.06
N ASN A 150 62.67 -35.30 -5.93
CA ASN A 150 62.08 -35.30 -4.61
C ASN A 150 62.91 -34.41 -3.68
N ILE A 151 62.43 -33.19 -3.48
CA ILE A 151 63.13 -32.15 -2.73
C ILE A 151 62.41 -31.89 -1.42
N THR A 152 63.11 -31.97 -0.29
CA THR A 152 62.58 -31.66 1.04
C THR A 152 63.42 -30.58 1.72
N THR A 153 62.81 -29.47 2.15
CA THR A 153 63.52 -28.43 2.91
C THR A 153 63.46 -28.70 4.42
N ALA A 154 64.40 -28.14 5.19
CA ALA A 154 64.40 -28.26 6.64
C ALA A 154 63.44 -27.24 7.29
N ILE A 155 62.89 -27.57 8.46
CA ILE A 155 62.08 -26.62 9.24
C ILE A 155 63.00 -25.49 9.72
N GLY A 156 62.53 -24.24 9.58
CA GLY A 156 63.23 -23.05 10.06
C GLY A 156 64.37 -22.56 9.15
N SER A 157 64.70 -23.27 8.08
CA SER A 157 65.70 -22.83 7.11
C SER A 157 65.09 -21.90 6.04
N ILE A 158 65.95 -21.13 5.37
CA ILE A 158 65.58 -20.31 4.21
C ILE A 158 66.12 -21.01 2.97
N ASN A 159 65.28 -21.24 1.95
CA ASN A 159 65.64 -22.05 0.79
C ASN A 159 65.18 -21.39 -0.52
N GLN A 160 65.91 -21.67 -1.60
CA GLN A 160 65.60 -21.26 -2.96
C GLN A 160 65.62 -22.49 -3.86
N ILE A 161 64.53 -22.76 -4.55
CA ILE A 161 64.36 -23.95 -5.39
C ILE A 161 63.88 -23.49 -6.77
N ALA A 162 64.57 -23.88 -7.83
CA ALA A 162 64.11 -23.70 -9.20
C ALA A 162 64.08 -25.06 -9.89
N VAL A 163 62.90 -25.50 -10.33
CA VAL A 163 62.71 -26.83 -10.94
C VAL A 163 62.13 -26.74 -12.35
N LEU A 164 62.48 -27.68 -13.21
CA LEU A 164 62.07 -27.80 -14.60
C LEU A 164 61.51 -29.20 -14.90
N GLY A 165 60.29 -29.49 -14.50
CA GLY A 165 59.75 -30.81 -14.80
C GLY A 165 58.53 -31.12 -14.00
N GLY A 166 58.28 -32.42 -13.81
CA GLY A 166 57.24 -32.92 -12.94
C GLY A 166 57.83 -33.45 -11.64
N ASP A 167 57.93 -32.59 -10.63
CA ASP A 167 58.72 -32.88 -9.42
C ASP A 167 57.88 -32.86 -8.14
N THR A 168 58.40 -33.46 -7.08
CA THR A 168 57.79 -33.50 -5.75
C THR A 168 58.60 -32.63 -4.79
N ILE A 169 57.95 -31.64 -4.18
CA ILE A 169 58.61 -30.73 -3.23
C ILE A 169 57.87 -30.75 -1.89
N ASN A 170 58.57 -31.05 -0.81
CA ASN A 170 58.11 -30.92 0.56
C ASN A 170 58.75 -29.69 1.23
N SER A 171 58.07 -28.55 1.08
CA SER A 171 58.45 -27.25 1.60
C SER A 171 58.11 -27.14 3.10
N ARG A 172 59.11 -27.08 3.96
CA ARG A 172 58.97 -27.01 5.43
C ARG A 172 59.60 -25.75 6.03
N GLY A 173 60.40 -25.01 5.26
CA GLY A 173 61.12 -23.81 5.68
C GLY A 173 60.43 -22.52 5.23
N THR A 174 61.22 -21.46 5.06
CA THR A 174 60.85 -20.25 4.33
C THR A 174 61.42 -20.37 2.91
N ASP A 175 60.58 -20.75 1.96
CA ASP A 175 60.99 -21.27 0.67
C ASP A 175 60.57 -20.32 -0.46
N THR A 176 61.51 -20.01 -1.37
CA THR A 176 61.20 -19.37 -2.65
C THR A 176 61.33 -20.41 -3.74
N ILE A 177 60.24 -20.71 -4.44
CA ILE A 177 60.18 -21.80 -5.42
C ILE A 177 59.80 -21.23 -6.78
N THR A 178 60.56 -21.55 -7.83
CA THR A 178 60.24 -21.22 -9.21
C THR A 178 59.95 -22.50 -9.98
N LEU A 179 58.75 -22.59 -10.55
CA LEU A 179 58.30 -23.75 -11.31
C LEU A 179 58.48 -23.53 -12.81
N GLY A 180 59.01 -24.54 -13.49
CA GLY A 180 59.14 -24.60 -14.94
C GLY A 180 57.97 -25.27 -15.65
N ASN A 181 58.27 -25.99 -16.74
CA ASN A 181 57.26 -26.74 -17.47
C ASN A 181 57.11 -28.14 -16.87
N GLY A 182 55.90 -28.52 -16.44
CA GLY A 182 55.59 -29.85 -15.94
C GLY A 182 54.67 -29.83 -14.73
N ASN A 183 54.21 -31.01 -14.32
CA ASN A 183 53.20 -31.17 -13.26
C ASN A 183 53.90 -31.48 -11.94
N CYS A 184 54.04 -30.48 -11.09
CA CYS A 184 54.67 -30.65 -9.78
C CYS A 184 53.64 -31.03 -8.69
N THR A 185 54.10 -31.71 -7.64
CA THR A 185 53.35 -31.98 -6.42
C THR A 185 54.06 -31.33 -5.23
N ILE A 186 53.47 -30.29 -4.65
CA ILE A 186 54.10 -29.50 -3.59
C ILE A 186 53.31 -29.60 -2.29
N GLY A 187 53.95 -30.08 -1.22
CA GLY A 187 53.45 -29.98 0.15
C GLY A 187 54.09 -28.82 0.89
N VAL A 188 53.30 -27.94 1.50
CA VAL A 188 53.76 -26.76 2.24
C VAL A 188 53.41 -26.91 3.72
N SER A 189 54.43 -26.86 4.57
CA SER A 189 54.31 -26.92 6.04
C SER A 189 54.92 -25.70 6.74
N GLY A 190 55.64 -24.85 6.01
CA GLY A 190 56.24 -23.59 6.47
C GLY A 190 55.65 -22.38 5.74
N THR A 191 56.52 -21.51 5.22
CA THR A 191 56.13 -20.36 4.38
C THR A 191 56.72 -20.54 2.98
N ALA A 192 55.88 -20.62 1.95
CA ALA A 192 56.34 -20.78 0.58
C ALA A 192 55.88 -19.60 -0.31
N ASN A 193 56.80 -19.02 -1.06
CA ASN A 193 56.54 -18.12 -2.17
C ASN A 193 56.86 -18.85 -3.47
N ILE A 194 55.83 -19.26 -4.20
CA ILE A 194 55.94 -20.07 -5.41
C ILE A 194 55.56 -19.21 -6.61
N SER A 195 56.36 -19.25 -7.67
CA SER A 195 56.11 -18.49 -8.90
C SER A 195 56.33 -19.33 -10.16
N GLY A 196 55.67 -18.96 -11.25
CA GLY A 196 55.85 -19.60 -12.56
C GLY A 196 54.92 -20.80 -12.78
N GLY A 197 55.37 -21.75 -13.59
CA GLY A 197 54.64 -22.96 -13.92
C GLY A 197 53.65 -22.80 -15.08
N THR A 198 53.75 -23.69 -16.07
CA THR A 198 52.73 -23.87 -17.12
C THR A 198 51.98 -25.20 -17.03
N GLY A 199 52.45 -26.13 -16.18
CA GLY A 199 51.82 -27.42 -15.98
C GLY A 199 50.66 -27.42 -14.97
N ASN A 200 50.07 -28.60 -14.80
CA ASN A 200 48.93 -28.86 -13.92
C ASN A 200 49.44 -29.34 -12.55
N SER A 201 49.92 -28.41 -11.74
CA SER A 201 50.53 -28.74 -10.45
C SER A 201 49.50 -28.87 -9.34
N THR A 202 49.86 -29.62 -8.30
CA THR A 202 49.06 -29.82 -7.10
C THR A 202 49.77 -29.25 -5.87
N PHE A 203 49.03 -28.54 -5.03
CA PHE A 203 49.54 -27.85 -3.86
C PHE A 203 48.75 -28.28 -2.62
N GLN A 204 49.44 -28.74 -1.58
CA GLN A 204 48.85 -29.10 -0.29
C GLN A 204 49.41 -28.21 0.81
N VAL A 205 48.61 -27.28 1.31
CA VAL A 205 49.00 -26.34 2.37
C VAL A 205 48.53 -26.90 3.72
N ARG A 206 49.47 -27.27 4.59
CA ARG A 206 49.20 -27.90 5.89
C ARG A 206 48.89 -26.85 6.97
N ALA A 207 48.33 -27.30 8.10
CA ALA A 207 47.93 -26.43 9.19
C ALA A 207 49.08 -25.53 9.68
N GLY A 208 48.81 -24.23 9.83
CA GLY A 208 49.81 -23.23 10.24
C GLY A 208 50.77 -22.77 9.13
N ALA A 209 50.67 -23.32 7.92
CA ALA A 209 51.52 -22.94 6.80
C ALA A 209 50.96 -21.75 6.01
N THR A 210 51.85 -21.05 5.31
CA THR A 210 51.52 -19.92 4.44
C THR A 210 52.03 -20.18 3.03
N LEU A 211 51.16 -20.00 2.02
CA LEU A 211 51.52 -20.09 0.61
C LEU A 211 51.16 -18.78 -0.11
N ALA A 212 52.11 -18.17 -0.79
CA ALA A 212 51.86 -17.20 -1.85
C ALA A 212 52.22 -17.86 -3.18
N LEU A 213 51.27 -17.94 -4.12
CA LEU A 213 51.43 -18.63 -5.39
C LEU A 213 51.13 -17.66 -6.54
N ASP A 214 52.11 -17.37 -7.38
CA ASP A 214 51.95 -16.54 -8.58
C ASP A 214 52.11 -17.36 -9.86
N MET A 215 51.01 -17.57 -10.57
CA MET A 215 50.89 -18.60 -11.60
C MET A 215 51.00 -18.01 -13.01
N THR A 216 51.75 -18.67 -13.88
CA THR A 216 51.86 -18.25 -15.29
C THR A 216 50.96 -19.03 -16.26
N GLY A 217 50.32 -20.11 -15.82
CA GLY A 217 49.41 -20.93 -16.63
C GLY A 217 48.95 -22.22 -15.94
N GLY A 218 48.41 -23.16 -16.72
CA GLY A 218 48.04 -24.51 -16.28
C GLY A 218 46.72 -24.63 -15.52
N SER A 219 46.26 -25.87 -15.33
CA SER A 219 45.08 -26.24 -14.54
C SER A 219 45.51 -26.81 -13.19
N ASN A 220 45.51 -25.99 -12.15
CA ASN A 220 46.16 -26.31 -10.89
C ASN A 220 45.15 -26.59 -9.79
N TRP A 221 45.55 -27.48 -8.87
CA TRP A 221 44.73 -27.89 -7.75
C TRP A 221 45.39 -27.49 -6.43
N ILE A 222 44.67 -26.81 -5.56
CA ILE A 222 45.15 -26.42 -4.24
C ILE A 222 44.23 -26.98 -3.15
N THR A 223 44.83 -27.51 -2.10
CA THR A 223 44.11 -27.97 -0.90
C THR A 223 44.70 -27.29 0.33
N ILE A 224 43.84 -26.68 1.14
CA ILE A 224 44.21 -25.84 2.27
C ILE A 224 43.63 -26.45 3.55
N ALA A 225 44.51 -26.84 4.46
CA ALA A 225 44.12 -27.36 5.76
C ALA A 225 43.63 -26.24 6.70
N SER A 226 42.88 -26.63 7.73
CA SER A 226 42.45 -25.71 8.78
C SER A 226 43.63 -24.96 9.41
N GLY A 227 43.48 -23.64 9.59
CA GLY A 227 44.50 -22.77 10.17
C GLY A 227 45.69 -22.46 9.25
N ALA A 228 45.63 -22.84 7.97
CA ALA A 228 46.58 -22.42 6.95
C ALA A 228 46.12 -21.14 6.24
N SER A 229 47.05 -20.48 5.56
CA SER A 229 46.75 -19.30 4.72
C SER A 229 47.31 -19.50 3.30
N ALA A 230 46.52 -19.27 2.27
CA ALA A 230 47.02 -19.26 0.89
C ALA A 230 46.50 -18.07 0.09
N THR A 231 47.38 -17.44 -0.68
CA THR A 231 47.06 -16.41 -1.68
C THR A 231 47.52 -16.88 -3.04
N VAL A 232 46.62 -16.89 -4.02
CA VAL A 232 46.92 -17.33 -5.40
C VAL A 232 46.67 -16.19 -6.37
N SER A 233 47.66 -15.81 -7.17
CA SER A 233 47.57 -14.78 -8.22
C SER A 233 48.01 -15.32 -9.58
N GLY A 234 47.73 -14.55 -10.64
CA GLY A 234 48.32 -14.75 -11.96
C GLY A 234 47.31 -15.20 -13.02
N ASN A 235 47.78 -15.95 -14.02
CA ASN A 235 47.06 -16.27 -15.26
C ASN A 235 46.77 -17.78 -15.43
N ALA A 236 46.28 -18.44 -14.38
CA ALA A 236 45.91 -19.87 -14.45
C ALA A 236 44.77 -20.13 -15.46
N VAL A 237 44.75 -21.29 -16.11
CA VAL A 237 43.66 -21.72 -17.02
C VAL A 237 42.45 -22.23 -16.22
N LEU A 238 42.72 -22.99 -15.15
CA LEU A 238 41.74 -23.43 -14.17
C LEU A 238 42.42 -23.41 -12.81
N LEU A 239 41.80 -22.74 -11.84
CA LEU A 239 42.16 -22.89 -10.43
C LEU A 239 41.03 -23.64 -9.75
N SER A 240 41.36 -24.74 -9.06
CA SER A 240 40.43 -25.45 -8.19
C SER A 240 41.01 -25.53 -6.78
N GLY A 241 40.31 -24.95 -5.81
CA GLY A 241 40.72 -24.90 -4.42
C GLY A 241 39.73 -25.60 -3.51
N THR A 242 40.22 -26.39 -2.56
CA THR A 242 39.45 -26.88 -1.40
C THR A 242 40.04 -26.31 -0.11
N TRP A 243 39.21 -25.85 0.81
CA TRP A 243 39.67 -25.40 2.13
C TRP A 243 38.79 -25.94 3.26
N SER A 244 39.38 -26.07 4.44
CA SER A 244 38.73 -26.60 5.66
C SER A 244 39.04 -25.72 6.88
N GLY A 245 38.88 -24.41 6.71
CA GLY A 245 39.23 -23.37 7.68
C GLY A 245 40.44 -22.56 7.23
N GLY A 246 40.89 -21.62 8.07
CA GLY A 246 42.01 -20.74 7.72
C GLY A 246 41.60 -19.59 6.79
N GLN A 247 42.54 -19.10 5.98
CA GLN A 247 42.32 -18.03 5.02
C GLN A 247 42.70 -18.50 3.61
N PHE A 248 41.81 -18.33 2.64
CA PHE A 248 42.10 -18.55 1.24
C PHE A 248 41.76 -17.29 0.45
N ALA A 249 42.66 -16.82 -0.39
CA ALA A 249 42.41 -15.73 -1.31
C ALA A 249 42.94 -16.09 -2.70
N TYR A 250 42.22 -15.67 -3.74
CA TYR A 250 42.72 -15.74 -5.10
C TYR A 250 42.45 -14.44 -5.87
N SER A 251 43.27 -14.18 -6.89
CA SER A 251 43.14 -13.09 -7.86
C SER A 251 43.67 -13.58 -9.22
N ILE A 252 42.80 -14.20 -10.01
CA ILE A 252 43.15 -14.86 -11.28
C ILE A 252 42.67 -14.02 -12.46
N THR A 253 43.55 -13.76 -13.41
CA THR A 253 43.23 -13.05 -14.65
C THR A 253 43.19 -14.03 -15.82
N GLN A 254 42.06 -14.08 -16.53
CA GLN A 254 41.85 -14.88 -17.73
C GLN A 254 41.27 -13.99 -18.83
N ASP A 255 41.89 -14.01 -20.02
CA ASP A 255 41.44 -13.24 -21.19
C ASP A 255 41.18 -11.74 -20.90
N GLY A 256 41.99 -11.15 -20.01
CA GLY A 256 41.89 -9.74 -19.60
C GLY A 256 40.84 -9.45 -18.52
N THR A 257 40.12 -10.46 -18.03
CA THR A 257 39.16 -10.33 -16.92
C THR A 257 39.76 -10.91 -15.64
N THR A 258 39.75 -10.14 -14.55
CA THR A 258 40.22 -10.59 -13.24
C THR A 258 39.03 -11.04 -12.40
N SER A 259 39.13 -12.25 -11.83
CA SER A 259 38.26 -12.72 -10.77
C SER A 259 39.05 -12.89 -9.48
N ASP A 260 38.53 -12.34 -8.41
CA ASP A 260 39.15 -12.34 -7.10
C ASP A 260 38.12 -12.58 -6.00
N ALA A 261 38.53 -13.33 -4.98
CA ALA A 261 37.74 -13.52 -3.77
C ALA A 261 38.64 -13.85 -2.58
N THR A 262 38.16 -13.50 -1.38
CA THR A 262 38.79 -13.87 -0.10
C THR A 262 37.78 -14.64 0.74
N PHE A 263 38.25 -15.71 1.38
CA PHE A 263 37.52 -16.58 2.28
C PHE A 263 38.25 -16.63 3.62
N ILE A 264 37.53 -16.40 4.71
CA ILE A 264 38.04 -16.49 6.08
C ILE A 264 37.15 -17.44 6.86
N GLY A 265 37.74 -18.50 7.42
CA GLY A 265 37.01 -19.53 8.14
C GLY A 265 36.16 -20.44 7.24
N GLY A 266 35.29 -21.22 7.87
CA GLY A 266 34.41 -22.16 7.16
C GLY A 266 35.17 -23.21 6.33
N GLY A 267 34.53 -23.78 5.33
CA GLY A 267 35.15 -24.70 4.38
C GLY A 267 34.41 -24.66 3.06
N GLY A 268 35.01 -25.15 1.99
CA GLY A 268 34.37 -25.08 0.69
C GLY A 268 35.25 -25.45 -0.48
N THR A 269 34.71 -25.20 -1.66
CA THR A 269 35.40 -25.35 -2.95
C THR A 269 35.24 -24.09 -3.78
N ALA A 270 36.29 -23.67 -4.48
CA ALA A 270 36.24 -22.58 -5.45
C ALA A 270 36.90 -23.02 -6.76
N GLY A 271 36.26 -22.71 -7.88
CA GLY A 271 36.73 -23.02 -9.23
C GLY A 271 36.66 -21.78 -10.12
N VAL A 272 37.78 -21.35 -10.70
CA VAL A 272 37.83 -20.23 -11.67
C VAL A 272 38.07 -20.77 -13.08
N TYR A 273 37.12 -20.54 -13.99
CA TYR A 273 37.18 -21.03 -15.38
C TYR A 273 36.48 -20.07 -16.35
N GLN A 274 37.15 -19.72 -17.46
CA GLN A 274 36.66 -18.81 -18.50
C GLN A 274 36.10 -17.48 -17.96
N GLY A 275 36.79 -16.87 -16.98
CA GLY A 275 36.34 -15.62 -16.36
C GLY A 275 35.10 -15.73 -15.46
N HIS A 276 34.60 -16.94 -15.20
CA HIS A 276 33.54 -17.22 -14.24
C HIS A 276 34.08 -17.98 -13.04
N THR A 277 33.53 -17.69 -11.85
CA THR A 277 33.88 -18.41 -10.62
C THR A 277 32.69 -19.17 -10.08
N ASN A 278 32.88 -20.45 -9.78
CA ASN A 278 31.92 -21.25 -9.02
C ASN A 278 32.47 -21.48 -7.61
N ILE A 279 31.67 -21.14 -6.61
CA ILE A 279 32.00 -21.29 -5.19
C ILE A 279 30.92 -22.12 -4.52
N THR A 280 31.33 -23.08 -3.69
CA THR A 280 30.42 -23.84 -2.81
C THR A 280 30.96 -23.78 -1.39
N LEU A 281 30.18 -23.24 -0.48
CA LEU A 281 30.50 -23.18 0.94
C LEU A 281 29.90 -24.38 1.68
N ALA A 282 30.62 -24.94 2.64
CA ALA A 282 30.21 -26.09 3.43
C ALA A 282 29.19 -25.69 4.52
N GLY A 283 28.16 -26.52 4.74
CA GLY A 283 27.05 -26.26 5.68
C GLY A 283 27.37 -26.46 7.17
N GLY A 284 28.43 -25.83 7.69
CA GLY A 284 28.79 -25.88 9.12
C GLY A 284 28.10 -24.82 9.98
N SER A 285 28.14 -24.98 11.31
CA SER A 285 27.65 -23.97 12.28
C SER A 285 28.55 -22.74 12.40
N ILE A 286 29.78 -22.83 11.91
CA ILE A 286 30.72 -21.71 11.79
C ILE A 286 30.73 -21.34 10.31
N GLY A 287 30.04 -20.26 9.96
CA GLY A 287 30.00 -19.75 8.59
C GLY A 287 31.35 -19.22 8.11
N SER A 288 31.46 -19.11 6.80
CA SER A 288 32.56 -18.48 6.08
C SER A 288 32.30 -16.97 5.99
N ASN A 289 33.33 -16.15 6.20
CA ASN A 289 33.29 -14.74 5.81
C ASN A 289 33.94 -14.60 4.43
N VAL A 290 33.15 -14.21 3.44
CA VAL A 290 33.51 -14.17 2.03
C VAL A 290 33.44 -12.73 1.52
N SER A 291 34.44 -12.33 0.74
CA SER A 291 34.45 -11.08 -0.01
C SER A 291 34.73 -11.37 -1.47
N LEU A 292 33.81 -11.00 -2.35
CA LEU A 292 33.90 -11.16 -3.79
C LEU A 292 34.41 -9.86 -4.43
N GLY A 293 35.17 -9.97 -5.51
CA GLY A 293 35.78 -8.84 -6.20
C GLY A 293 35.09 -8.48 -7.52
N ALA A 294 35.87 -8.26 -8.57
CA ALA A 294 35.35 -7.73 -9.84
C ALA A 294 34.80 -8.78 -10.81
N GLY A 295 35.15 -10.05 -10.63
CA GLY A 295 34.72 -11.15 -11.48
C GLY A 295 33.26 -11.55 -11.27
N ASN A 296 32.67 -12.22 -12.26
CA ASN A 296 31.32 -12.78 -12.11
C ASN A 296 31.37 -14.08 -11.29
N VAL A 297 30.59 -14.15 -10.21
CA VAL A 297 30.61 -15.28 -9.29
C VAL A 297 29.24 -15.97 -9.21
N THR A 298 29.24 -17.29 -9.23
CA THR A 298 28.13 -18.11 -8.75
C THR A 298 28.54 -18.76 -7.43
N LEU A 299 27.87 -18.40 -6.33
CA LEU A 299 28.16 -18.89 -4.99
C LEU A 299 26.98 -19.68 -4.45
N THR A 300 27.20 -20.90 -3.98
CA THR A 300 26.21 -21.68 -3.24
C THR A 300 26.58 -21.69 -1.76
N SER A 301 25.65 -21.23 -0.92
CA SER A 301 25.76 -21.25 0.54
C SER A 301 24.67 -22.12 1.17
N VAL A 302 25.10 -22.96 2.11
CA VAL A 302 24.24 -23.88 2.88
C VAL A 302 24.24 -23.56 4.37
N GLY A 303 25.19 -22.76 4.84
CA GLY A 303 25.38 -22.42 6.25
C GLY A 303 24.95 -20.99 6.61
N ALA A 304 25.39 -20.56 7.79
CA ALA A 304 25.24 -19.19 8.25
C ALA A 304 26.46 -18.34 7.81
N ASP A 305 26.65 -18.19 6.50
CA ASP A 305 27.79 -17.49 5.91
C ASP A 305 27.57 -15.96 5.86
N ILE A 306 28.65 -15.19 5.91
CA ILE A 306 28.65 -13.74 5.66
C ILE A 306 29.29 -13.50 4.31
N ILE A 307 28.56 -12.94 3.36
CA ILE A 307 28.99 -12.78 1.98
C ILE A 307 28.94 -11.30 1.60
N HIS A 308 30.06 -10.73 1.20
CA HIS A 308 30.13 -9.40 0.61
C HIS A 308 30.27 -9.56 -0.90
N ALA A 309 29.19 -9.26 -1.63
CA ALA A 309 29.19 -9.25 -3.09
C ALA A 309 30.08 -8.11 -3.61
N GLY A 310 30.59 -8.30 -4.81
CA GLY A 310 31.61 -7.45 -5.40
C GLY A 310 31.08 -6.49 -6.45
N SER A 311 31.97 -6.00 -7.31
CA SER A 311 31.58 -5.16 -8.45
C SER A 311 31.17 -5.96 -9.69
N GLY A 312 31.37 -7.28 -9.67
CA GLY A 312 30.93 -8.20 -10.71
C GLY A 312 29.43 -8.52 -10.63
N ASN A 313 28.92 -9.26 -11.63
CA ASN A 313 27.56 -9.77 -11.57
C ASN A 313 27.56 -11.08 -10.78
N ASP A 314 27.02 -11.02 -9.57
CA ASP A 314 27.09 -12.10 -8.60
C ASP A 314 25.72 -12.80 -8.47
N THR A 315 25.75 -14.12 -8.55
CA THR A 315 24.61 -15.00 -8.30
C THR A 315 24.85 -15.80 -7.03
N ILE A 316 24.02 -15.63 -6.01
CA ILE A 316 24.15 -16.28 -4.71
C ILE A 316 22.94 -17.19 -4.50
N ILE A 317 23.19 -18.48 -4.35
CA ILE A 317 22.17 -19.50 -4.07
C ILE A 317 22.26 -19.83 -2.58
N VAL A 318 21.18 -19.58 -1.84
CA VAL A 318 21.14 -19.75 -0.38
C VAL A 318 20.16 -20.84 0.03
N SER A 319 20.57 -21.65 1.01
CA SER A 319 19.71 -22.67 1.63
C SER A 319 19.74 -22.66 3.16
N GLY A 320 20.49 -21.71 3.76
CA GLY A 320 20.58 -21.48 5.20
C GLY A 320 20.58 -19.98 5.53
N ASN A 321 20.83 -19.64 6.80
CA ASN A 321 20.73 -18.27 7.34
C ASN A 321 21.93 -17.38 6.96
N SER A 322 22.16 -17.16 5.68
CA SER A 322 23.25 -16.30 5.20
C SER A 322 22.97 -14.82 5.39
N THR A 323 24.01 -14.04 5.69
CA THR A 323 23.98 -12.58 5.61
C THR A 323 24.73 -12.13 4.37
N ILE A 324 24.07 -11.43 3.47
CA ILE A 324 24.61 -10.98 2.19
C ILE A 324 24.65 -9.45 2.19
N TYR A 325 25.79 -8.86 1.84
CA TYR A 325 25.95 -7.44 1.58
C TYR A 325 26.12 -7.24 0.07
N ALA A 326 25.23 -6.45 -0.54
CA ALA A 326 25.29 -6.15 -1.95
C ALA A 326 26.52 -5.31 -2.29
N GLY A 327 27.16 -5.65 -3.41
CA GLY A 327 28.23 -4.85 -3.98
C GLY A 327 27.71 -3.81 -4.96
N SER A 328 28.59 -3.26 -5.79
CA SER A 328 28.21 -2.27 -6.82
C SER A 328 27.74 -2.89 -8.13
N GLY A 329 27.93 -4.21 -8.31
CA GLY A 329 27.46 -4.95 -9.48
C GLY A 329 26.00 -5.40 -9.37
N GLN A 330 25.50 -6.14 -10.37
CA GLN A 330 24.16 -6.72 -10.29
C GLN A 330 24.18 -7.93 -9.35
N LEU A 331 23.28 -7.94 -8.37
CA LEU A 331 23.13 -9.05 -7.43
C LEU A 331 21.88 -9.87 -7.76
N SER A 332 22.02 -11.20 -7.84
CA SER A 332 20.89 -12.13 -7.89
C SER A 332 20.98 -13.11 -6.73
N VAL A 333 19.91 -13.23 -5.93
CA VAL A 333 19.86 -14.12 -4.77
C VAL A 333 18.72 -15.13 -4.98
N PHE A 334 19.07 -16.41 -4.95
CA PHE A 334 18.15 -17.53 -5.17
C PHE A 334 17.95 -18.35 -3.90
N GLY A 335 16.73 -18.38 -3.38
CA GLY A 335 16.34 -19.23 -2.24
C GLY A 335 16.15 -20.70 -2.63
N ARG A 336 16.73 -21.61 -1.84
CA ARG A 336 16.52 -23.07 -1.95
C ARG A 336 16.35 -23.71 -0.57
N GLY A 337 15.14 -24.13 -0.23
CA GLY A 337 14.85 -24.92 0.97
C GLY A 337 14.06 -24.16 2.04
N GLU A 338 13.35 -24.91 2.88
CA GLU A 338 12.34 -24.35 3.80
C GLU A 338 12.89 -23.97 5.19
N SER A 339 14.16 -24.27 5.48
CA SER A 339 14.73 -24.12 6.83
C SER A 339 15.81 -23.04 6.86
N GLY A 340 15.39 -21.78 6.78
CA GLY A 340 16.25 -20.62 7.04
C GLY A 340 15.81 -19.37 6.31
N VAL A 341 16.20 -18.22 6.85
CA VAL A 341 15.97 -16.90 6.23
C VAL A 341 17.32 -16.25 5.96
N ALA A 342 17.59 -15.95 4.69
CA ALA A 342 18.77 -15.19 4.31
C ALA A 342 18.45 -13.70 4.31
N THR A 343 19.36 -12.88 4.84
CA THR A 343 19.19 -11.42 4.88
C THR A 343 20.13 -10.76 3.88
N VAL A 344 19.59 -9.93 3.00
CA VAL A 344 20.31 -9.15 1.98
C VAL A 344 20.31 -7.69 2.38
N TYR A 345 21.49 -7.11 2.59
CA TYR A 345 21.69 -5.68 2.79
C TYR A 345 22.01 -5.03 1.44
N GLY A 346 21.14 -4.13 0.98
CA GLY A 346 21.28 -3.38 -0.26
C GLY A 346 22.42 -2.36 -0.23
N ASN A 347 22.85 -1.96 -1.43
CA ASN A 347 23.89 -0.94 -1.67
C ASN A 347 23.56 -0.12 -2.92
N GLY A 348 22.28 0.26 -3.05
CA GLY A 348 21.72 0.76 -4.31
C GLY A 348 21.67 -0.31 -5.43
N GLY A 349 21.48 0.15 -6.67
CA GLY A 349 21.54 -0.71 -7.86
C GLY A 349 20.32 -1.64 -8.02
N THR A 350 20.52 -2.77 -8.71
CA THR A 350 19.44 -3.74 -8.99
C THR A 350 19.73 -5.07 -8.29
N THR A 351 18.76 -5.55 -7.50
CA THR A 351 18.79 -6.88 -6.87
C THR A 351 17.64 -7.74 -7.40
N LEU A 352 17.95 -8.94 -7.89
CA LEU A 352 16.96 -9.98 -8.21
C LEU A 352 16.83 -10.93 -7.02
N ILE A 353 15.60 -11.15 -6.55
CA ILE A 353 15.26 -12.14 -5.53
C ILE A 353 14.33 -13.18 -6.19
N ASP A 354 14.73 -14.44 -6.17
CA ASP A 354 14.02 -15.52 -6.83
C ASP A 354 14.28 -16.85 -6.10
N GLY A 355 13.71 -17.97 -6.56
CA GLY A 355 13.99 -19.30 -6.01
C GLY A 355 12.78 -20.23 -5.95
N ASP A 356 13.03 -21.47 -5.53
CA ASP A 356 12.02 -22.53 -5.47
C ASP A 356 11.34 -22.59 -4.09
N SER A 357 12.03 -22.16 -3.03
CA SER A 357 11.57 -22.14 -1.63
C SER A 357 12.56 -21.35 -0.76
N GLY A 358 12.09 -20.70 0.31
CA GLY A 358 12.93 -20.00 1.29
C GLY A 358 12.44 -18.58 1.60
N GLY A 359 12.84 -18.03 2.75
CA GLY A 359 12.61 -16.63 3.11
C GLY A 359 13.86 -15.81 2.79
N ILE A 360 13.75 -14.82 1.92
CA ILE A 360 14.81 -13.83 1.70
C ILE A 360 14.27 -12.50 2.19
N ASP A 361 14.96 -11.93 3.17
CA ASP A 361 14.66 -10.60 3.67
C ASP A 361 15.61 -9.61 3.01
N TYR A 362 15.07 -8.52 2.47
CA TYR A 362 15.84 -7.43 1.89
C TYR A 362 15.79 -6.21 2.79
N ILE A 363 16.96 -5.62 3.03
CA ILE A 363 17.14 -4.43 3.84
C ILE A 363 17.89 -3.39 3.00
N GLY A 364 17.22 -2.32 2.63
CA GLY A 364 17.77 -1.18 1.91
C GLY A 364 18.77 -0.38 2.72
N ASP A 365 19.43 0.57 2.05
CA ASP A 365 20.40 1.50 2.64
C ASP A 365 19.91 2.95 2.46
N SER A 366 20.82 3.90 2.26
CA SER A 366 20.49 5.29 1.92
C SER A 366 20.42 5.57 0.41
N GLN A 367 20.74 4.60 -0.42
CA GLN A 367 20.78 4.74 -1.87
C GLN A 367 19.48 4.25 -2.49
N ALA A 368 19.10 4.80 -3.65
CA ALA A 368 17.97 4.29 -4.39
C ALA A 368 18.30 2.91 -4.99
N ALA A 369 17.37 1.97 -4.88
CA ALA A 369 17.55 0.60 -5.38
C ALA A 369 16.31 0.10 -6.12
N SER A 370 16.53 -0.86 -7.02
CA SER A 370 15.48 -1.58 -7.73
C SER A 370 15.53 -3.05 -7.33
N ILE A 371 14.38 -3.59 -6.95
CA ILE A 371 14.22 -4.98 -6.51
C ILE A 371 13.25 -5.66 -7.46
N VAL A 372 13.70 -6.76 -8.07
CA VAL A 372 12.84 -7.68 -8.80
C VAL A 372 12.61 -8.86 -7.87
N ASP A 373 11.46 -8.91 -7.22
CA ASP A 373 11.12 -9.95 -6.25
C ASP A 373 10.08 -10.92 -6.83
N ASN A 374 10.55 -12.10 -7.23
CA ASN A 374 9.73 -13.18 -7.73
C ASN A 374 9.43 -14.23 -6.64
N LEU A 375 10.01 -14.10 -5.45
CA LEU A 375 9.86 -15.04 -4.37
C LEU A 375 8.66 -14.65 -3.49
N SER A 376 7.94 -15.65 -2.96
CA SER A 376 6.82 -15.40 -2.05
C SER A 376 7.28 -15.40 -0.59
N TYR A 377 6.55 -14.73 0.29
CA TYR A 377 6.86 -14.62 1.73
C TYR A 377 8.18 -13.91 2.06
N THR A 378 8.54 -12.88 1.29
CA THR A 378 9.71 -12.03 1.54
C THR A 378 9.34 -10.85 2.46
N GLU A 379 10.31 -10.38 3.25
CA GLU A 379 10.23 -9.11 3.96
C GLU A 379 11.18 -8.10 3.29
N ILE A 380 10.68 -6.91 2.94
CA ILE A 380 11.44 -5.84 2.29
C ILE A 380 11.34 -4.58 3.15
N ASP A 381 12.47 -4.07 3.64
CA ASP A 381 12.58 -2.81 4.36
C ASP A 381 13.42 -1.81 3.56
N GLY A 382 12.83 -0.70 3.12
CA GLY A 382 13.49 0.33 2.32
C GLY A 382 14.41 1.28 3.07
N ARG A 383 14.29 1.36 4.41
CA ARG A 383 15.08 2.29 5.24
C ARG A 383 15.07 3.74 4.71
N ASN A 384 16.22 4.25 4.26
CA ASN A 384 16.39 5.68 3.92
C ASN A 384 16.41 5.93 2.41
N GLY A 385 16.69 4.90 1.61
CA GLY A 385 16.72 4.95 0.16
C GLY A 385 15.34 4.79 -0.45
N HIS A 386 15.16 5.29 -1.67
CA HIS A 386 13.93 5.06 -2.42
C HIS A 386 13.98 3.67 -3.08
N LEU A 387 12.99 2.81 -2.85
CA LEU A 387 12.94 1.50 -3.49
C LEU A 387 11.91 1.46 -4.62
N THR A 388 12.31 0.89 -5.77
CA THR A 388 11.37 0.44 -6.80
C THR A 388 11.25 -1.07 -6.73
N ILE A 389 10.05 -1.58 -6.52
CA ILE A 389 9.78 -3.01 -6.32
C ILE A 389 8.89 -3.51 -7.45
N THR A 390 9.35 -4.56 -8.13
CA THR A 390 8.63 -5.27 -9.20
C THR A 390 8.70 -6.77 -8.94
N GLY A 391 8.10 -7.58 -9.81
CA GLY A 391 8.20 -9.04 -9.76
C GLY A 391 6.89 -9.72 -9.39
N THR A 392 6.92 -11.06 -9.35
CA THR A 392 5.73 -11.90 -9.20
C THR A 392 5.58 -12.55 -7.83
N GLY A 393 6.33 -12.11 -6.81
CA GLY A 393 6.19 -12.60 -5.44
C GLY A 393 4.79 -12.35 -4.85
N TRP A 394 4.30 -13.29 -4.03
CA TRP A 394 3.03 -13.19 -3.31
C TRP A 394 3.27 -13.13 -1.80
N VAL A 395 2.37 -12.47 -1.07
CA VAL A 395 2.38 -12.41 0.41
C VAL A 395 3.68 -11.77 0.94
N ARG A 396 4.09 -10.66 0.32
CA ARG A 396 5.28 -9.91 0.72
C ARG A 396 4.93 -8.90 1.81
N THR A 397 5.84 -8.67 2.74
CA THR A 397 5.75 -7.56 3.69
C THR A 397 6.71 -6.46 3.23
N ILE A 398 6.18 -5.31 2.82
CA ILE A 398 6.95 -4.21 2.24
C ILE A 398 6.83 -2.97 3.12
N ASN A 399 7.95 -2.55 3.69
CA ASN A 399 8.07 -1.33 4.50
C ASN A 399 8.90 -0.31 3.72
N GLY A 400 8.31 0.81 3.32
CA GLY A 400 8.98 1.73 2.40
C GLY A 400 10.07 2.61 2.98
N GLY A 401 10.04 2.84 4.31
CA GLY A 401 10.99 3.72 4.97
C GLY A 401 10.88 5.18 4.51
N SER A 402 11.78 6.04 4.99
CA SER A 402 11.70 7.49 4.76
C SER A 402 12.07 7.92 3.33
N GLY A 403 12.73 7.04 2.56
CA GLY A 403 13.12 7.32 1.18
C GLY A 403 11.96 7.20 0.18
N GLY A 404 10.89 6.48 0.55
CA GLY A 404 9.72 6.22 -0.27
C GLY A 404 9.82 4.95 -1.12
N ILE A 405 8.69 4.52 -1.68
CA ILE A 405 8.58 3.31 -2.49
C ILE A 405 7.71 3.48 -3.73
N ASP A 406 8.12 2.81 -4.80
CA ASP A 406 7.31 2.52 -5.98
C ASP A 406 7.07 1.00 -6.06
N VAL A 407 5.90 0.54 -5.66
CA VAL A 407 5.50 -0.87 -5.79
C VAL A 407 4.66 -1.03 -7.06
N ILE A 408 5.20 -1.77 -8.04
CA ILE A 408 4.56 -1.96 -9.34
C ILE A 408 4.00 -3.39 -9.41
N ASN A 409 2.71 -3.50 -9.71
CA ASN A 409 2.00 -4.76 -9.88
C ASN A 409 1.99 -5.63 -8.61
N ALA A 410 1.66 -5.04 -7.46
CA ALA A 410 1.42 -5.79 -6.23
C ALA A 410 0.35 -6.88 -6.44
N LEU A 411 0.56 -8.04 -5.81
CA LEU A 411 -0.27 -9.22 -5.98
C LEU A 411 -1.08 -9.50 -4.70
N GLY A 412 -1.87 -10.58 -4.73
CA GLY A 412 -2.79 -10.93 -3.65
C GLY A 412 -2.06 -11.22 -2.34
N GLY A 413 -2.46 -10.55 -1.26
CA GLY A 413 -1.98 -10.83 0.11
C GLY A 413 -0.70 -10.09 0.51
N ASP A 414 -0.17 -9.19 -0.32
CA ASP A 414 0.91 -8.28 0.08
C ASP A 414 0.43 -7.34 1.20
N THR A 415 1.33 -7.02 2.14
CA THR A 415 1.15 -5.95 3.14
C THR A 415 2.16 -4.85 2.90
N ILE A 416 1.69 -3.64 2.61
CA ILE A 416 2.54 -2.50 2.21
C ILE A 416 2.37 -1.36 3.21
N THR A 417 3.47 -0.88 3.78
CA THR A 417 3.50 0.24 4.73
C THR A 417 4.39 1.35 4.19
N THR A 418 3.85 2.56 4.02
CA THR A 418 4.64 3.76 3.67
C THR A 418 5.01 4.55 4.93
N ALA A 419 6.08 5.33 4.88
CA ALA A 419 6.49 6.15 6.02
C ALA A 419 5.81 7.54 6.01
N ALA A 420 5.71 8.16 7.18
CA ALA A 420 5.23 9.54 7.26
C ALA A 420 6.17 10.50 6.51
N GLY A 421 5.61 11.35 5.66
CA GLY A 421 6.35 12.36 4.90
C GLY A 421 7.07 11.85 3.65
N SER A 422 7.06 10.53 3.36
CA SER A 422 7.58 10.00 2.09
C SER A 422 6.58 10.22 0.94
N THR A 423 7.05 10.16 -0.29
CA THR A 423 6.19 10.13 -1.49
C THR A 423 6.28 8.75 -2.12
N ASN A 424 5.13 8.13 -2.39
CA ASN A 424 5.09 6.71 -2.77
C ASN A 424 4.08 6.47 -3.89
N THR A 425 4.36 5.49 -4.75
CA THR A 425 3.43 4.97 -5.76
C THR A 425 3.16 3.50 -5.53
N ILE A 426 1.90 3.10 -5.44
CA ILE A 426 1.51 1.70 -5.26
C ILE A 426 0.51 1.35 -6.36
N SER A 427 0.86 0.40 -7.22
CA SER A 427 -0.02 -0.14 -8.25
C SER A 427 -0.24 -1.62 -8.03
N MET A 428 -1.49 -2.05 -7.99
CA MET A 428 -1.87 -3.42 -7.68
C MET A 428 -2.58 -4.10 -8.86
N ILE A 429 -2.33 -5.39 -9.05
CA ILE A 429 -3.12 -6.24 -9.96
C ILE A 429 -4.26 -6.93 -9.19
N TYR A 430 -3.97 -7.42 -7.98
CA TYR A 430 -4.91 -8.06 -7.06
C TYR A 430 -4.91 -7.33 -5.72
N GLY A 431 -5.79 -7.75 -4.81
CA GLY A 431 -6.01 -7.07 -3.53
C GLY A 431 -4.85 -7.21 -2.54
N ALA A 432 -4.45 -6.11 -1.92
CA ALA A 432 -3.40 -6.05 -0.89
C ALA A 432 -3.86 -5.18 0.30
N ASP A 433 -3.18 -5.33 1.43
CA ASP A 433 -3.34 -4.49 2.61
C ASP A 433 -2.34 -3.32 2.55
N VAL A 434 -2.82 -2.08 2.63
CA VAL A 434 -1.95 -0.89 2.57
C VAL A 434 -2.15 0.03 3.77
N TYR A 435 -1.06 0.33 4.45
CA TYR A 435 -0.94 1.32 5.51
C TYR A 435 -0.22 2.55 4.94
N SER A 436 -1.02 3.52 4.48
CA SER A 436 -0.58 4.71 3.76
C SER A 436 -0.39 5.88 4.74
N ASN A 437 0.86 6.15 5.13
CA ASN A 437 1.19 7.23 6.07
C ASN A 437 1.85 8.45 5.40
N GLY A 438 2.22 8.34 4.12
CA GLY A 438 2.94 9.36 3.35
C GLY A 438 2.04 10.18 2.42
N ASN A 439 2.63 10.81 1.41
CA ASN A 439 1.95 11.36 0.25
C ASN A 439 1.89 10.28 -0.84
N ASP A 440 0.79 9.56 -0.93
CA ASP A 440 0.75 8.27 -1.61
C ASP A 440 -0.21 8.29 -2.79
N THR A 441 0.23 7.78 -3.95
CA THR A 441 -0.64 7.51 -5.09
C THR A 441 -0.89 6.02 -5.20
N ILE A 442 -2.13 5.58 -5.01
CA ILE A 442 -2.51 4.17 -4.93
C ILE A 442 -3.50 3.84 -6.05
N THR A 443 -3.21 2.80 -6.83
CA THR A 443 -4.11 2.25 -7.85
C THR A 443 -4.43 0.80 -7.50
N CYS A 444 -5.70 0.54 -7.20
CA CYS A 444 -6.19 -0.77 -6.77
C CYS A 444 -6.50 -1.68 -7.98
N GLY A 445 -6.38 -2.98 -7.74
CA GLY A 445 -6.58 -4.02 -8.74
C GLY A 445 -8.01 -4.55 -8.84
N SER A 446 -8.14 -5.79 -9.31
CA SER A 446 -9.44 -6.41 -9.58
C SER A 446 -10.13 -7.06 -8.36
N TRP A 447 -9.42 -7.25 -7.25
CA TRP A 447 -9.94 -7.88 -6.04
C TRP A 447 -10.05 -6.87 -4.90
N GLY A 448 -10.83 -7.21 -3.86
CA GLY A 448 -11.01 -6.35 -2.69
C GLY A 448 -9.69 -6.04 -1.99
N THR A 449 -9.51 -4.77 -1.63
CA THR A 449 -8.32 -4.24 -0.93
C THR A 449 -8.73 -3.71 0.44
N ASN A 450 -7.77 -3.61 1.35
CA ASN A 450 -7.94 -2.88 2.61
C ASN A 450 -6.88 -1.77 2.67
N ILE A 451 -7.32 -0.53 2.69
CA ILE A 451 -6.43 0.63 2.74
C ILE A 451 -6.74 1.45 3.98
N ILE A 452 -5.71 1.72 4.77
CA ILE A 452 -5.75 2.64 5.90
C ILE A 452 -4.80 3.79 5.54
N ALA A 453 -5.38 4.94 5.19
CA ALA A 453 -4.67 6.16 4.89
C ALA A 453 -4.68 7.08 6.11
N THR A 454 -3.51 7.42 6.63
CA THR A 454 -3.33 8.41 7.70
C THR A 454 -2.55 9.65 7.24
N GLY A 455 -1.88 9.56 6.08
CA GLY A 455 -1.14 10.65 5.44
C GLY A 455 -2.01 11.47 4.49
N ASN A 456 -1.55 11.65 3.25
CA ASN A 456 -2.33 12.25 2.17
C ASN A 456 -2.36 11.30 0.98
N ALA A 457 -3.44 10.52 0.83
CA ALA A 457 -3.54 9.50 -0.21
C ALA A 457 -4.42 9.95 -1.39
N THR A 458 -3.95 9.72 -2.61
CA THR A 458 -4.77 9.74 -3.84
C THR A 458 -4.99 8.31 -4.30
N ILE A 459 -6.22 7.81 -4.11
CA ILE A 459 -6.59 6.42 -4.31
C ILE A 459 -7.52 6.31 -5.53
N THR A 460 -7.13 5.49 -6.49
CA THR A 460 -7.99 5.02 -7.58
C THR A 460 -8.40 3.58 -7.26
N GLY A 461 -9.67 3.40 -6.90
CA GLY A 461 -10.24 2.12 -6.49
C GLY A 461 -10.31 1.09 -7.62
N GLY A 462 -10.61 -0.14 -7.22
CA GLY A 462 -10.64 -1.32 -8.08
C GLY A 462 -12.06 -1.82 -8.37
N GLN A 463 -12.17 -2.95 -9.08
CA GLN A 463 -13.47 -3.61 -9.33
C GLN A 463 -13.93 -4.52 -8.18
N GLY A 464 -13.07 -4.78 -7.20
CA GLY A 464 -13.41 -5.62 -6.05
C GLY A 464 -13.86 -4.79 -4.84
N ASN A 465 -14.80 -5.34 -4.07
CA ASN A 465 -15.33 -4.73 -2.85
C ASN A 465 -14.21 -4.51 -1.83
N SER A 466 -13.85 -3.25 -1.61
CA SER A 466 -12.72 -2.83 -0.81
C SER A 466 -13.16 -2.07 0.45
N HIS A 467 -12.26 -2.00 1.43
CA HIS A 467 -12.43 -1.23 2.64
C HIS A 467 -11.40 -0.11 2.67
N TYR A 468 -11.86 1.14 2.76
CA TYR A 468 -11.01 2.31 2.85
C TYR A 468 -11.24 3.00 4.18
N THR A 469 -10.18 3.22 4.95
CA THR A 469 -10.19 4.04 6.16
C THR A 469 -9.35 5.28 5.91
N LEU A 470 -9.99 6.43 5.81
CA LEU A 470 -9.42 7.72 5.40
C LEU A 470 -9.32 8.63 6.63
N ASN A 471 -8.13 8.65 7.24
CA ASN A 471 -7.85 9.40 8.47
C ASN A 471 -7.02 10.67 8.20
N GLY A 472 -6.65 10.93 6.94
CA GLY A 472 -5.78 12.01 6.53
C GLY A 472 -6.47 13.07 5.68
N ILE A 473 -5.75 13.64 4.71
CA ILE A 473 -6.33 14.44 3.62
C ILE A 473 -6.31 13.58 2.36
N ASP A 474 -7.41 12.88 2.11
CA ASP A 474 -7.46 11.78 1.17
C ASP A 474 -8.46 12.04 0.03
N SER A 475 -8.14 11.54 -1.16
CA SER A 475 -9.06 11.51 -2.29
C SER A 475 -9.24 10.08 -2.81
N LEU A 476 -10.48 9.62 -2.96
CA LEU A 476 -10.80 8.28 -3.42
C LEU A 476 -11.71 8.33 -4.64
N THR A 477 -11.37 7.61 -5.72
CA THR A 477 -12.31 7.27 -6.79
C THR A 477 -12.74 5.80 -6.65
N SER A 478 -13.97 5.53 -6.24
CA SER A 478 -14.52 4.16 -6.05
C SER A 478 -15.18 3.62 -7.32
N TYR A 479 -15.08 2.30 -7.56
CA TYR A 479 -15.67 1.63 -8.73
C TYR A 479 -16.48 0.36 -8.41
N ALA A 480 -16.51 -0.10 -7.16
CA ALA A 480 -17.21 -1.30 -6.72
C ALA A 480 -17.90 -1.04 -5.38
N SER A 481 -18.66 -2.04 -4.88
CA SER A 481 -19.37 -2.07 -3.58
C SER A 481 -18.43 -1.94 -2.39
N ASP A 482 -17.89 -0.74 -2.22
CA ASP A 482 -16.84 -0.40 -1.28
C ASP A 482 -17.43 0.11 0.05
N THR A 483 -16.69 -0.09 1.14
CA THR A 483 -16.97 0.51 2.44
C THR A 483 -15.95 1.59 2.74
N ILE A 484 -16.42 2.78 3.08
CA ILE A 484 -15.58 3.95 3.32
C ILE A 484 -15.79 4.42 4.76
N ASN A 485 -14.71 4.47 5.54
CA ASN A 485 -14.69 5.00 6.88
C ASN A 485 -13.85 6.28 6.88
N VAL A 486 -14.36 7.39 7.41
CA VAL A 486 -13.64 8.66 7.53
C VAL A 486 -13.36 8.92 9.02
N GLY A 487 -12.09 9.14 9.34
CA GLY A 487 -11.63 9.37 10.72
C GLY A 487 -12.00 10.74 11.26
N ASP A 488 -11.87 10.89 12.58
CA ASP A 488 -12.08 12.17 13.27
C ASP A 488 -11.14 13.25 12.71
N SER A 489 -11.68 14.42 12.38
CA SER A 489 -10.96 15.56 11.81
C SER A 489 -10.23 15.29 10.47
N ALA A 490 -10.47 14.13 9.84
CA ALA A 490 -9.95 13.81 8.50
C ALA A 490 -10.69 14.61 7.42
N ILE A 491 -10.10 14.78 6.24
CA ILE A 491 -10.75 15.40 5.07
C ILE A 491 -10.72 14.39 3.93
N ALA A 492 -11.89 13.86 3.55
CA ALA A 492 -12.02 12.88 2.48
C ALA A 492 -12.82 13.46 1.30
N THR A 493 -12.25 13.41 0.10
CA THR A 493 -12.99 13.66 -1.15
C THR A 493 -13.23 12.34 -1.87
N VAL A 494 -14.48 11.93 -2.02
CA VAL A 494 -14.86 10.65 -2.60
C VAL A 494 -15.66 10.86 -3.88
N ILE A 495 -15.22 10.22 -4.96
CA ILE A 495 -15.94 10.17 -6.23
C ILE A 495 -16.32 8.72 -6.51
N ALA A 496 -17.61 8.41 -6.52
CA ALA A 496 -18.10 7.08 -6.84
C ALA A 496 -18.48 6.98 -8.32
N SER A 497 -17.86 6.06 -9.04
CA SER A 497 -18.22 5.66 -10.42
C SER A 497 -18.84 4.25 -10.49
N GLY A 498 -18.98 3.58 -9.35
CA GLY A 498 -19.72 2.33 -9.14
C GLY A 498 -20.50 2.37 -7.81
N THR A 499 -21.10 1.25 -7.41
CA THR A 499 -21.93 1.15 -6.20
C THR A 499 -21.12 1.43 -4.94
N VAL A 500 -21.39 2.46 -4.13
CA VAL A 500 -20.75 2.58 -2.79
C VAL A 500 -21.76 2.12 -1.77
N SER A 501 -21.45 1.04 -1.04
CA SER A 501 -22.41 0.42 -0.14
C SER A 501 -22.57 1.22 1.15
N ASN A 502 -21.45 1.60 1.79
CA ASN A 502 -21.46 2.17 3.12
C ASN A 502 -20.46 3.33 3.25
N ILE A 503 -20.90 4.43 3.85
CA ILE A 503 -20.06 5.57 4.24
C ILE A 503 -20.25 5.81 5.74
N ASN A 504 -19.18 5.67 6.52
CA ASN A 504 -19.19 5.95 7.95
C ASN A 504 -18.19 7.05 8.26
N ASP A 505 -18.70 8.24 8.55
CA ASP A 505 -17.88 9.35 9.02
C ASP A 505 -17.92 9.44 10.55
N ASN A 506 -16.74 9.50 11.18
CA ASN A 506 -16.53 9.51 12.63
C ASN A 506 -15.96 10.87 13.13
N GLY A 507 -16.52 11.98 12.65
CA GLY A 507 -16.15 13.35 13.07
C GLY A 507 -15.25 14.11 12.09
N GLY A 508 -15.08 13.59 10.87
CA GLY A 508 -14.30 14.20 9.82
C GLY A 508 -15.10 15.16 8.94
N THR A 509 -14.51 15.51 7.81
CA THR A 509 -15.15 16.23 6.70
C THR A 509 -15.13 15.36 5.45
N ILE A 510 -16.31 15.01 4.94
CA ILE A 510 -16.43 14.23 3.70
C ILE A 510 -17.10 15.06 2.61
N HIS A 511 -16.52 15.06 1.40
CA HIS A 511 -17.17 15.50 0.17
C HIS A 511 -17.36 14.29 -0.73
N PHE A 512 -18.55 13.72 -0.71
CA PHE A 512 -18.93 12.59 -1.56
C PHE A 512 -19.69 13.07 -2.79
N SER A 513 -19.30 12.59 -3.96
CA SER A 513 -20.04 12.77 -5.22
C SER A 513 -20.13 11.46 -5.99
N GLY A 514 -21.32 11.10 -6.47
CA GLY A 514 -21.55 9.85 -7.20
C GLY A 514 -22.15 10.04 -8.60
N VAL A 515 -21.68 9.24 -9.56
CA VAL A 515 -22.21 9.11 -10.93
C VAL A 515 -22.41 7.63 -11.30
N SER A 516 -23.55 7.02 -10.96
CA SER A 516 -24.05 5.86 -11.72
C SER A 516 -25.53 5.56 -11.44
N GLN A 517 -26.21 5.09 -12.50
CA GLN A 517 -27.61 4.68 -12.50
C GLN A 517 -27.87 3.53 -11.52
N GLY A 518 -28.83 3.71 -10.60
CA GLY A 518 -29.53 2.61 -9.93
C GLY A 518 -28.87 1.98 -8.72
N ASP A 519 -28.22 2.74 -7.81
CA ASP A 519 -27.59 2.22 -6.57
C ASP A 519 -28.02 2.97 -5.30
N ASP A 520 -28.06 2.25 -4.17
CA ASP A 520 -28.37 2.72 -2.79
C ASP A 520 -27.08 3.12 -2.07
N ILE A 521 -27.13 4.17 -1.25
CA ILE A 521 -26.04 4.60 -0.37
C ILE A 521 -26.56 4.60 1.06
N ASP A 522 -25.94 3.78 1.92
CA ASP A 522 -26.09 3.88 3.37
C ASP A 522 -24.95 4.75 3.95
N ALA A 523 -25.25 5.99 4.34
CA ALA A 523 -24.28 6.91 4.93
C ALA A 523 -24.66 7.33 6.36
N THR A 524 -23.68 7.30 7.26
CA THR A 524 -23.77 7.88 8.61
C THR A 524 -22.70 8.97 8.75
N LEU A 525 -23.13 10.20 9.00
CA LEU A 525 -22.27 11.39 9.14
C LEU A 525 -22.30 11.90 10.58
N THR A 526 -21.12 11.92 11.22
CA THR A 526 -20.96 12.42 12.60
C THR A 526 -20.10 13.66 12.71
N GLY A 527 -19.40 14.03 11.65
CA GLY A 527 -18.83 15.34 11.42
C GLY A 527 -19.59 16.10 10.33
N VAL A 528 -18.90 17.02 9.66
CA VAL A 528 -19.51 17.90 8.64
C VAL A 528 -19.32 17.26 7.27
N GLY A 529 -20.39 16.93 6.56
CA GLY A 529 -20.28 16.24 5.28
C GLY A 529 -21.13 16.85 4.18
N THR A 530 -20.64 16.79 2.93
CA THR A 530 -21.45 16.94 1.73
C THR A 530 -21.63 15.57 1.09
N ILE A 531 -22.89 15.14 0.91
CA ILE A 531 -23.26 13.98 0.11
C ILE A 531 -23.99 14.50 -1.13
N TYR A 532 -23.47 14.20 -2.31
CA TYR A 532 -24.10 14.57 -3.57
C TYR A 532 -24.26 13.35 -4.47
N THR A 533 -25.50 12.96 -4.77
CA THR A 533 -25.79 11.84 -5.67
C THR A 533 -26.54 12.37 -6.90
N TRP A 534 -26.18 11.89 -8.10
CA TRP A 534 -26.84 12.29 -9.35
C TRP A 534 -27.07 11.10 -10.28
N GLY A 535 -28.29 10.97 -10.82
CA GLY A 535 -28.62 9.99 -11.87
C GLY A 535 -29.04 8.59 -11.40
N GLY A 536 -29.08 8.33 -10.09
CA GLY A 536 -29.61 7.11 -9.47
C GLY A 536 -31.14 7.03 -9.47
N SER A 537 -31.70 5.83 -9.19
CA SER A 537 -33.14 5.57 -9.01
C SER A 537 -33.47 4.72 -7.77
N ASN A 538 -32.48 4.33 -6.98
CA ASN A 538 -32.67 3.47 -5.80
C ASN A 538 -32.82 4.33 -4.55
N ALA A 539 -33.39 3.75 -3.49
CA ALA A 539 -33.41 4.33 -2.16
C ALA A 539 -31.99 4.54 -1.65
N SER A 540 -31.70 5.64 -0.97
CA SER A 540 -30.49 5.89 -0.19
C SER A 540 -30.85 6.11 1.28
N THR A 541 -30.09 5.59 2.24
CA THR A 541 -30.28 5.90 3.67
C THR A 541 -29.17 6.82 4.18
N ILE A 542 -29.51 8.04 4.59
CA ILE A 542 -28.55 9.00 5.15
C ILE A 542 -28.93 9.35 6.59
N THR A 543 -27.98 9.24 7.51
CA THR A 543 -28.13 9.74 8.89
C THR A 543 -27.08 10.80 9.16
N THR A 544 -27.47 11.99 9.60
CA THR A 544 -26.57 13.07 10.01
C THR A 544 -26.77 13.37 11.49
N SER A 545 -25.68 13.65 12.21
CA SER A 545 -25.73 13.89 13.66
C SER A 545 -25.21 15.24 14.14
N THR A 546 -24.54 16.00 13.28
CA THR A 546 -24.04 17.35 13.58
C THR A 546 -24.50 18.35 12.55
N THR A 547 -24.70 19.60 12.97
CA THR A 547 -25.09 20.73 12.12
C THR A 547 -24.11 21.02 10.99
N GLY A 548 -24.65 21.29 9.81
CA GLY A 548 -23.94 21.81 8.64
C GLY A 548 -23.70 20.77 7.55
N ALA A 549 -24.33 19.58 7.64
CA ALA A 549 -24.28 18.63 6.55
C ALA A 549 -25.09 19.15 5.35
N VAL A 550 -24.62 18.84 4.14
CA VAL A 550 -25.30 19.14 2.88
C VAL A 550 -25.58 17.81 2.18
N VAL A 551 -26.83 17.42 2.06
CA VAL A 551 -27.24 16.14 1.49
C VAL A 551 -28.07 16.43 0.26
N THR A 552 -27.57 16.14 -0.94
CA THR A 552 -28.33 16.20 -2.19
C THR A 552 -28.46 14.82 -2.77
N LEU A 553 -29.70 14.35 -2.91
CA LEU A 553 -30.03 13.01 -3.37
C LEU A 553 -30.64 13.03 -4.78
N ALA A 554 -30.37 11.96 -5.53
CA ALA A 554 -30.91 11.71 -6.85
C ALA A 554 -32.36 11.19 -6.77
N LYS A 555 -32.85 10.54 -7.83
CA LYS A 555 -34.15 9.87 -7.77
C LYS A 555 -34.01 8.62 -6.90
N GLY A 556 -35.04 8.29 -6.14
CA GLY A 556 -34.97 7.19 -5.17
C GLY A 556 -36.11 7.25 -4.16
N ASN A 557 -36.33 6.16 -3.42
CA ASN A 557 -37.18 6.24 -2.23
C ASN A 557 -36.27 6.47 -1.02
N ASP A 558 -35.77 7.69 -0.86
CA ASP A 558 -34.66 7.95 0.05
C ASP A 558 -35.13 8.07 1.50
N HIS A 559 -34.26 7.71 2.44
CA HIS A 559 -34.48 7.83 3.87
C HIS A 559 -33.41 8.72 4.49
N VAL A 560 -33.77 9.92 4.90
CA VAL A 560 -32.85 10.85 5.57
C VAL A 560 -33.25 11.04 7.03
N ILE A 561 -32.31 10.87 7.95
CA ILE A 561 -32.47 11.21 9.37
C ILE A 561 -31.48 12.33 9.69
N SER A 562 -31.98 13.54 9.87
CA SER A 562 -31.22 14.70 10.36
C SER A 562 -31.43 14.93 11.86
N LEU A 563 -30.33 14.86 12.60
CA LEU A 563 -30.26 15.25 14.01
C LEU A 563 -29.51 16.58 14.20
N GLY A 564 -29.00 17.19 13.12
CA GLY A 564 -28.32 18.48 13.07
C GLY A 564 -29.16 19.53 12.34
N ALA A 565 -28.62 20.75 12.19
CA ALA A 565 -29.24 21.78 11.34
C ALA A 565 -28.60 21.70 9.94
N ASP A 566 -29.24 21.01 9.02
CA ASP A 566 -28.63 20.54 7.78
C ASP A 566 -29.38 21.01 6.53
N ASP A 567 -28.68 21.07 5.41
CA ASP A 567 -29.25 21.36 4.09
C ASP A 567 -29.53 20.05 3.37
N ILE A 568 -30.80 19.68 3.23
CA ILE A 568 -31.23 18.42 2.61
C ILE A 568 -31.93 18.77 1.30
N THR A 569 -31.53 18.13 0.20
CA THR A 569 -32.19 18.20 -1.09
C THR A 569 -32.52 16.79 -1.54
N THR A 570 -33.78 16.43 -1.71
CA THR A 570 -34.16 15.11 -2.27
C THR A 570 -34.55 15.23 -3.73
N GLY A 571 -34.32 14.15 -4.49
CA GLY A 571 -34.80 14.04 -5.86
C GLY A 571 -36.22 13.47 -5.91
N SER A 572 -36.59 12.90 -7.05
CA SER A 572 -37.94 12.36 -7.24
C SER A 572 -38.07 10.94 -6.68
N GLY A 573 -39.11 10.66 -5.90
CA GLY A 573 -39.47 9.33 -5.43
C GLY A 573 -40.20 9.40 -4.08
N ASN A 574 -40.40 8.27 -3.42
CA ASN A 574 -41.09 8.22 -2.12
C ASN A 574 -40.07 8.38 -0.99
N ASP A 575 -39.79 9.62 -0.62
CA ASP A 575 -38.78 9.92 0.39
C ASP A 575 -39.37 9.96 1.81
N TYR A 576 -38.58 9.53 2.78
CA TYR A 576 -38.82 9.70 4.21
C TYR A 576 -37.70 10.57 4.79
N ILE A 577 -38.07 11.71 5.38
CA ILE A 577 -37.14 12.65 6.01
C ILE A 577 -37.55 12.81 7.47
N GLN A 578 -36.65 12.53 8.39
CA GLN A 578 -36.80 12.82 9.81
C GLN A 578 -35.83 13.93 10.18
N ALA A 579 -36.31 15.14 10.36
CA ALA A 579 -35.50 16.31 10.70
C ALA A 579 -35.88 16.75 12.12
N SER A 580 -34.99 16.57 13.09
CA SER A 580 -35.31 16.67 14.53
C SER A 580 -34.61 17.81 15.27
N ALA A 581 -33.65 18.47 14.64
CA ALA A 581 -32.97 19.64 15.16
C ALA A 581 -33.51 20.94 14.55
N GLN A 582 -33.08 22.09 15.07
CA GLN A 582 -33.58 23.40 14.65
C GLN A 582 -32.74 23.94 13.49
N GLY A 583 -33.40 24.43 12.44
CA GLY A 583 -32.75 25.16 11.33
C GLY A 583 -32.40 24.30 10.13
N ASP A 584 -33.04 23.13 9.99
CA ASP A 584 -32.93 22.32 8.77
C ASP A 584 -33.52 23.09 7.57
N ARG A 585 -32.83 23.04 6.43
CA ARG A 585 -33.31 23.55 5.14
C ARG A 585 -33.53 22.38 4.19
N ILE A 586 -34.78 22.01 3.99
CA ILE A 586 -35.18 20.86 3.18
C ILE A 586 -35.72 21.35 1.84
N HIS A 587 -35.11 20.93 0.74
CA HIS A 587 -35.53 21.21 -0.63
C HIS A 587 -35.97 19.91 -1.29
N ILE A 588 -37.19 19.83 -1.79
CA ILE A 588 -37.69 18.60 -2.42
C ILE A 588 -37.93 18.84 -3.91
N ILE A 589 -37.30 18.01 -4.75
CA ILE A 589 -37.41 18.10 -6.21
C ILE A 589 -38.32 17.00 -6.72
N ALA A 590 -39.57 17.33 -7.01
CA ALA A 590 -40.52 16.36 -7.54
C ALA A 590 -40.33 16.12 -9.04
N GLY A 591 -40.49 14.86 -9.47
CA GLY A 591 -40.52 14.46 -10.87
C GLY A 591 -41.94 14.46 -11.46
N SER A 592 -42.10 13.81 -12.62
CA SER A 592 -43.40 13.66 -13.31
C SER A 592 -44.31 12.56 -12.72
N ASP A 593 -43.81 11.78 -11.77
CA ASP A 593 -44.49 10.58 -11.25
C ASP A 593 -45.18 10.89 -9.92
N ALA A 594 -46.16 10.06 -9.51
CA ALA A 594 -46.86 10.25 -8.24
C ALA A 594 -45.97 9.80 -7.07
N HIS A 595 -45.79 10.67 -6.07
CA HIS A 595 -44.83 10.47 -4.97
C HIS A 595 -45.44 10.75 -3.59
N SER A 596 -44.97 10.01 -2.59
CA SER A 596 -45.30 10.18 -1.17
C SER A 596 -44.05 10.59 -0.41
N ILE A 597 -44.02 11.82 0.10
CA ILE A 597 -42.96 12.32 0.98
C ILE A 597 -43.48 12.31 2.42
N THR A 598 -42.72 11.71 3.35
CA THR A 598 -43.02 11.74 4.79
C THR A 598 -41.98 12.59 5.50
N ILE A 599 -42.40 13.67 6.18
CA ILE A 599 -41.52 14.46 7.04
C ILE A 599 -41.97 14.29 8.50
N ALA A 600 -41.07 13.83 9.36
CA ALA A 600 -41.39 13.49 10.75
C ALA A 600 -40.46 14.20 11.76
N ASN A 601 -40.99 14.42 12.98
CA ASN A 601 -40.26 14.94 14.15
C ASN A 601 -39.63 16.35 14.02
N LEU A 602 -40.18 17.23 13.16
CA LEU A 602 -39.76 18.63 13.02
C LEU A 602 -39.68 19.36 14.38
N SER A 603 -38.60 20.10 14.58
CA SER A 603 -38.32 20.80 15.84
C SER A 603 -39.37 21.88 16.12
N THR A 604 -39.63 22.26 17.38
CA THR A 604 -40.71 23.21 17.75
C THR A 604 -40.45 24.69 17.37
N THR A 605 -39.52 24.97 16.46
CA THR A 605 -39.09 26.29 15.97
C THR A 605 -38.56 26.19 14.54
N ALA A 606 -38.43 27.32 13.82
CA ALA A 606 -38.34 27.41 12.35
C ALA A 606 -37.31 26.52 11.62
N ASP A 607 -37.82 25.49 10.94
CA ASP A 607 -37.21 24.82 9.78
C ASP A 607 -37.78 25.42 8.48
N THR A 608 -37.02 25.37 7.37
CA THR A 608 -37.49 25.83 6.05
C THR A 608 -37.63 24.65 5.10
N ILE A 609 -38.81 24.50 4.49
CA ILE A 609 -39.09 23.46 3.51
C ILE A 609 -39.50 24.12 2.19
N ASP A 610 -38.79 23.84 1.10
CA ASP A 610 -39.07 24.27 -0.28
C ASP A 610 -39.36 23.07 -1.18
N PHE A 611 -40.24 23.25 -2.16
CA PHE A 611 -40.61 22.23 -3.13
C PHE A 611 -40.52 22.80 -4.55
N SER A 612 -40.03 22.01 -5.52
CA SER A 612 -39.86 22.45 -6.92
C SER A 612 -40.01 21.30 -7.92
N GLY A 613 -40.28 21.58 -9.20
CA GLY A 613 -40.18 20.59 -10.30
C GLY A 613 -41.48 19.87 -10.74
N PHE A 614 -42.63 20.15 -10.13
CA PHE A 614 -43.90 19.45 -10.40
C PHE A 614 -44.47 19.71 -11.80
N ALA A 615 -44.97 18.66 -12.46
CA ALA A 615 -45.66 18.75 -13.74
C ALA A 615 -47.16 18.38 -13.62
N SER A 616 -48.05 19.36 -13.41
CA SER A 616 -49.52 19.33 -13.62
C SER A 616 -50.38 18.19 -13.03
N THR A 617 -49.82 17.18 -12.35
CA THR A 617 -50.56 16.10 -11.71
C THR A 617 -50.56 16.29 -10.18
N PRO A 618 -51.72 16.20 -9.52
CA PRO A 618 -51.83 16.49 -8.09
C PRO A 618 -51.24 15.36 -7.24
N ILE A 619 -50.59 15.76 -6.16
CA ILE A 619 -50.05 14.92 -5.09
C ILE A 619 -51.13 13.97 -4.56
N VAL A 620 -50.84 12.66 -4.55
CA VAL A 620 -51.50 11.66 -3.71
C VAL A 620 -50.46 11.20 -2.69
N SER A 621 -50.56 11.68 -1.44
CA SER A 621 -49.87 11.06 -0.31
C SER A 621 -50.92 10.67 0.73
N GLN A 622 -51.00 9.37 1.05
CA GLN A 622 -51.67 8.82 2.22
C GLN A 622 -50.76 7.71 2.76
N THR A 623 -50.47 7.68 4.05
CA THR A 623 -51.35 7.13 5.09
C THR A 623 -51.17 8.03 6.33
N LEU A 624 -52.22 8.44 7.03
CA LEU A 624 -53.27 7.57 7.54
C LEU A 624 -54.69 8.09 7.32
N ASP A 625 -55.59 7.10 7.21
CA ASP A 625 -57.03 7.20 7.46
C ASP A 625 -57.70 8.58 7.31
N SER A 626 -58.41 8.74 6.18
CA SER A 626 -59.45 9.75 5.95
C SER A 626 -59.02 11.23 5.90
N SER A 627 -58.95 11.74 4.66
CA SER A 627 -59.08 13.14 4.22
C SER A 627 -57.99 14.15 4.60
N GLY A 628 -57.20 14.58 3.60
CA GLY A 628 -56.46 15.86 3.58
C GLY A 628 -54.93 15.76 3.66
N LEU A 629 -54.22 16.65 2.94
CA LEU A 629 -52.80 16.93 3.11
C LEU A 629 -52.56 17.51 4.52
N VAL A 630 -51.73 16.87 5.34
CA VAL A 630 -51.33 17.40 6.65
C VAL A 630 -49.82 17.66 6.64
N VAL A 631 -49.44 18.93 6.52
CA VAL A 631 -48.09 19.40 6.86
C VAL A 631 -48.07 19.70 8.35
N HIS A 632 -47.34 18.92 9.14
CA HIS A 632 -47.14 19.21 10.56
C HIS A 632 -46.06 20.27 10.74
N LEU A 633 -46.43 21.55 10.62
CA LEU A 633 -45.56 22.64 11.04
C LEU A 633 -45.59 22.79 12.55
N SER A 634 -44.46 22.63 13.19
CA SER A 634 -44.21 23.07 14.56
C SER A 634 -44.53 24.57 14.76
N ASP A 635 -44.82 24.95 16.00
CA ASP A 635 -45.11 26.34 16.37
C ASP A 635 -43.95 27.26 15.95
N GLY A 636 -44.22 28.29 15.14
CA GLY A 636 -43.19 29.23 14.67
C GLY A 636 -42.39 28.78 13.42
N SER A 637 -42.78 27.67 12.76
CA SER A 637 -42.16 27.23 11.49
C SER A 637 -42.80 27.88 10.27
N THR A 638 -41.96 28.25 9.30
CA THR A 638 -42.36 28.88 8.03
C THR A 638 -42.19 27.89 6.88
N MET A 639 -43.27 27.28 6.41
CA MET A 639 -43.27 26.53 5.15
C MET A 639 -43.11 27.50 3.98
N THR A 640 -42.12 27.22 3.15
CA THR A 640 -41.83 27.99 1.94
C THR A 640 -41.97 27.11 0.72
N ALA A 641 -43.14 26.50 0.50
CA ALA A 641 -43.29 25.67 -0.69
C ALA A 641 -43.52 26.59 -1.89
N ASN A 642 -42.58 26.61 -2.84
CA ASN A 642 -42.85 27.05 -4.21
C ASN A 642 -43.70 25.99 -4.95
N GLY A 643 -44.86 25.74 -4.35
CA GLY A 643 -45.72 24.57 -4.45
C GLY A 643 -46.72 24.42 -3.29
N PHE A 644 -46.68 25.32 -2.28
CA PHE A 644 -47.67 25.70 -1.23
C PHE A 644 -47.09 26.90 -0.41
N ALA A 645 -47.25 28.14 -0.91
CA ALA A 645 -46.56 29.40 -0.54
C ALA A 645 -46.10 29.60 0.92
N SER A 646 -44.83 29.86 1.21
CA SER A 646 -44.16 31.18 1.18
C SER A 646 -44.26 32.09 -0.04
N THR A 647 -44.17 33.39 0.23
CA THR A 647 -43.81 34.51 -0.66
C THR A 647 -43.14 34.18 -2.02
N LEU A 648 -43.93 33.88 -3.08
CA LEU A 648 -43.67 34.20 -4.51
C LEU A 648 -44.92 33.87 -5.40
N SER A 649 -45.82 34.81 -5.72
CA SER A 649 -45.91 35.60 -6.98
C SER A 649 -46.32 34.90 -8.31
N THR A 650 -46.62 33.59 -8.40
CA THR A 650 -47.26 33.04 -9.63
C THR A 650 -48.26 31.88 -9.38
N PRO A 651 -49.50 31.91 -9.95
CA PRO A 651 -50.56 30.92 -9.65
C PRO A 651 -50.39 29.51 -10.24
N VAL A 652 -50.78 28.48 -9.46
CA VAL A 652 -51.07 27.10 -9.89
C VAL A 652 -52.50 26.77 -9.42
N ASP A 653 -53.35 26.23 -10.30
CA ASP A 653 -54.80 26.10 -10.04
C ASP A 653 -55.22 24.74 -9.42
N SER A 654 -56.36 24.70 -8.72
CA SER A 654 -57.08 23.51 -8.23
C SER A 654 -56.43 22.73 -7.07
N GLN A 655 -55.86 23.42 -6.09
CA GLN A 655 -55.16 22.80 -4.96
C GLN A 655 -56.11 22.48 -3.78
N THR A 656 -55.72 21.59 -2.86
CA THR A 656 -56.42 21.36 -1.59
C THR A 656 -55.43 21.44 -0.41
N ALA A 657 -55.71 22.28 0.61
CA ALA A 657 -54.83 22.48 1.76
C ALA A 657 -55.57 22.40 3.11
N THR A 658 -54.91 21.88 4.15
CA THR A 658 -55.39 21.90 5.55
C THR A 658 -54.37 22.55 6.48
N ILE A 659 -54.81 23.55 7.25
CA ILE A 659 -54.01 24.30 8.23
C ILE A 659 -54.53 23.94 9.62
N ALA A 660 -53.83 23.06 10.35
CA ALA A 660 -54.34 22.46 11.59
C ALA A 660 -53.67 22.94 12.88
N ARG A 661 -52.64 23.78 12.78
CA ARG A 661 -51.80 24.21 13.90
C ARG A 661 -51.87 25.72 14.08
N GLN A 662 -51.43 26.23 15.23
CA GLN A 662 -51.69 27.62 15.62
C GLN A 662 -50.60 28.59 15.12
N ASN A 663 -50.97 29.86 14.88
CA ASN A 663 -50.08 30.94 14.41
C ASN A 663 -49.48 30.70 13.01
N CYS A 664 -50.18 29.98 12.14
CA CYS A 664 -49.75 29.74 10.77
C CYS A 664 -50.00 30.97 9.89
N THR A 665 -49.20 31.18 8.84
CA THR A 665 -49.45 32.19 7.80
C THR A 665 -49.51 31.51 6.43
N ALA A 666 -50.54 31.80 5.62
CA ALA A 666 -50.74 31.20 4.30
C ALA A 666 -51.16 32.23 3.24
N THR A 667 -50.66 32.09 2.01
CA THR A 667 -51.09 32.92 0.86
C THR A 667 -51.37 32.06 -0.37
N LEU A 668 -52.58 32.10 -0.94
CA LEU A 668 -52.96 31.34 -2.12
C LEU A 668 -53.24 32.28 -3.29
N GLN A 669 -52.73 31.95 -4.48
CA GLN A 669 -52.91 32.75 -5.69
C GLN A 669 -53.57 31.96 -6.83
N GLY A 670 -53.79 30.64 -6.67
CA GLY A 670 -54.35 29.73 -7.66
C GLY A 670 -55.86 29.79 -7.78
N ASP A 671 -56.38 29.57 -8.99
CA ASP A 671 -57.82 29.47 -9.20
C ASP A 671 -58.34 28.09 -8.76
N ASN A 672 -59.57 27.98 -8.25
CA ASN A 672 -60.23 26.73 -7.82
C ASN A 672 -59.61 26.04 -6.60
N ASP A 673 -58.88 26.76 -5.76
CA ASP A 673 -58.24 26.20 -4.56
C ASP A 673 -59.26 25.88 -3.45
N THR A 674 -59.06 24.80 -2.69
CA THR A 674 -59.88 24.41 -1.52
C THR A 674 -59.04 24.40 -0.24
N VAL A 675 -59.42 25.15 0.80
CA VAL A 675 -58.64 25.27 2.05
C VAL A 675 -59.50 25.01 3.27
N SER A 676 -58.97 24.24 4.22
CA SER A 676 -59.56 24.00 5.55
C SER A 676 -58.60 24.50 6.65
N VAL A 677 -59.08 25.34 7.56
CA VAL A 677 -58.33 25.91 8.68
C VAL A 677 -58.95 25.43 9.97
N THR A 678 -58.23 24.63 10.74
CA THR A 678 -58.62 24.11 12.06
C THR A 678 -57.70 24.63 13.18
N GLY A 679 -56.54 25.21 12.82
CA GLY A 679 -55.63 25.93 13.71
C GLY A 679 -56.16 27.28 14.19
N SER A 680 -55.58 27.82 15.28
CA SER A 680 -55.99 29.12 15.85
C SER A 680 -54.92 30.19 15.64
N ALA A 681 -55.31 31.47 15.58
CA ALA A 681 -54.44 32.63 15.37
C ALA A 681 -53.71 32.65 14.02
N ASP A 682 -54.32 32.04 12.99
CA ASP A 682 -53.72 31.92 11.66
C ASP A 682 -53.96 33.18 10.81
N THR A 683 -53.04 33.52 9.91
CA THR A 683 -53.17 34.64 8.96
C THR A 683 -53.21 34.12 7.53
N LEU A 684 -54.29 34.35 6.79
CA LEU A 684 -54.53 33.80 5.46
C LEU A 684 -54.74 34.92 4.44
N ALA A 685 -54.26 34.75 3.21
CA ALA A 685 -54.54 35.64 2.09
C ALA A 685 -54.83 34.82 0.82
N PHE A 686 -55.89 35.14 0.09
CA PHE A 686 -56.34 34.43 -1.11
C PHE A 686 -56.48 35.43 -2.25
N TYR A 687 -55.86 35.17 -3.40
CA TYR A 687 -55.82 36.07 -4.56
C TYR A 687 -56.29 35.39 -5.86
N GLY A 688 -56.49 34.07 -5.85
CA GLY A 688 -57.04 33.34 -6.98
C GLY A 688 -58.57 33.30 -6.97
N ASN A 689 -59.16 32.98 -8.12
CA ASN A 689 -60.60 32.94 -8.32
C ASN A 689 -61.21 31.59 -7.90
N ASN A 690 -62.50 31.55 -7.61
CA ASN A 690 -63.26 30.33 -7.28
C ASN A 690 -62.67 29.51 -6.11
N ALA A 691 -62.04 30.17 -5.13
CA ALA A 691 -61.49 29.52 -3.95
C ALA A 691 -62.59 29.05 -3.00
N THR A 692 -62.52 27.83 -2.47
CA THR A 692 -63.37 27.32 -1.39
C THR A 692 -62.59 27.31 -0.09
N VAL A 693 -63.03 28.03 0.94
CA VAL A 693 -62.30 28.18 2.21
C VAL A 693 -63.21 27.84 3.38
N ALA A 694 -62.75 27.01 4.31
CA ALA A 694 -63.44 26.68 5.56
C ALA A 694 -62.54 27.00 6.75
N ILE A 695 -62.98 27.87 7.64
CA ILE A 695 -62.25 28.34 8.82
C ILE A 695 -63.01 27.88 10.05
N SER A 696 -62.38 27.11 10.91
CA SER A 696 -62.99 26.47 12.08
C SER A 696 -62.19 26.63 13.37
N GLY A 697 -60.90 27.00 13.29
CA GLY A 697 -60.16 27.45 14.47
C GLY A 697 -60.31 28.95 14.70
N ASN A 698 -59.95 29.42 15.88
CA ASN A 698 -60.29 30.75 16.39
C ASN A 698 -59.22 31.81 16.06
N PHE A 699 -59.57 33.09 16.09
CA PHE A 699 -58.65 34.22 15.92
C PHE A 699 -57.93 34.26 14.55
N ALA A 700 -58.50 33.64 13.52
CA ALA A 700 -57.95 33.68 12.17
C ALA A 700 -58.11 35.08 11.54
N GLN A 701 -57.12 35.53 10.80
CA GLN A 701 -57.13 36.75 10.00
C GLN A 701 -57.05 36.39 8.53
N THR A 702 -58.16 36.45 7.81
CA THR A 702 -58.26 36.05 6.40
C THR A 702 -58.44 37.26 5.50
N THR A 703 -57.76 37.30 4.36
CA THR A 703 -57.98 38.25 3.27
C THR A 703 -58.35 37.48 2.02
N ILE A 704 -59.45 37.86 1.37
CA ILE A 704 -59.93 37.33 0.10
C ILE A 704 -59.86 38.46 -0.91
N ASN A 705 -59.13 38.26 -1.99
CA ASN A 705 -58.89 39.25 -3.05
C ASN A 705 -58.91 38.58 -4.43
N GLY A 706 -59.86 37.65 -4.61
CA GLY A 706 -60.17 36.99 -5.87
C GLY A 706 -61.68 37.00 -6.12
N ASP A 707 -62.10 36.59 -7.31
CA ASP A 707 -63.51 36.53 -7.66
C ASP A 707 -64.12 35.14 -7.34
N SER A 708 -65.44 35.06 -7.10
CA SER A 708 -66.19 33.81 -6.94
C SER A 708 -65.75 32.91 -5.77
N ALA A 709 -65.08 33.42 -4.74
CA ALA A 709 -64.68 32.62 -3.59
C ALA A 709 -65.89 32.22 -2.73
N SER A 710 -65.89 31.01 -2.19
CA SER A 710 -66.84 30.52 -1.19
C SER A 710 -66.13 30.30 0.13
N VAL A 711 -66.39 31.15 1.13
CA VAL A 711 -65.73 31.13 2.44
C VAL A 711 -66.74 30.79 3.52
N THR A 712 -66.44 29.81 4.38
CA THR A 712 -67.20 29.50 5.59
C THR A 712 -66.34 29.80 6.81
N VAL A 713 -66.81 30.68 7.68
CA VAL A 713 -66.19 31.07 8.95
C VAL A 713 -67.01 30.49 10.09
N SER A 714 -66.44 29.56 10.84
CA SER A 714 -67.07 28.82 11.93
C SER A 714 -66.28 28.83 13.23
N GLY A 715 -65.00 29.21 13.18
CA GLY A 715 -64.22 29.61 14.33
C GLY A 715 -64.73 30.91 14.93
N SER A 716 -64.31 31.27 16.14
CA SER A 716 -64.72 32.53 16.79
C SER A 716 -63.59 33.55 16.81
N TRP A 717 -63.95 34.83 16.84
CA TRP A 717 -63.03 35.98 16.84
C TRP A 717 -62.22 36.11 15.55
N ASP A 718 -62.76 35.60 14.44
CA ASP A 718 -62.10 35.63 13.16
C ASP A 718 -62.33 36.99 12.47
N THR A 719 -61.36 37.42 11.67
CA THR A 719 -61.47 38.61 10.82
C THR A 719 -61.29 38.20 9.37
N THR A 720 -62.28 38.46 8.51
CA THR A 720 -62.23 38.12 7.09
C THR A 720 -62.41 39.38 6.24
N ALA A 721 -61.34 39.89 5.65
CA ALA A 721 -61.39 40.95 4.65
C ALA A 721 -61.69 40.37 3.26
N VAL A 722 -62.57 41.00 2.50
CA VAL A 722 -63.05 40.51 1.20
C VAL A 722 -63.05 41.64 0.18
N SER A 723 -62.48 41.37 -0.98
CA SER A 723 -62.52 42.18 -2.20
C SER A 723 -62.59 41.27 -3.43
N GLY A 724 -63.08 41.81 -4.55
CA GLY A 724 -63.37 41.02 -5.75
C GLY A 724 -64.87 40.76 -5.88
N SER A 725 -65.27 40.15 -6.99
CA SER A 725 -66.68 39.98 -7.38
C SER A 725 -67.20 38.58 -7.12
N ASP A 726 -68.50 38.46 -6.91
CA ASP A 726 -69.26 37.22 -6.73
C ASP A 726 -68.79 36.32 -5.57
N ASN A 727 -68.19 36.92 -4.54
CA ASN A 727 -67.74 36.19 -3.35
C ASN A 727 -68.93 35.83 -2.45
N ASN A 728 -68.94 34.61 -1.91
CA ASN A 728 -69.96 34.11 -0.99
C ASN A 728 -69.34 33.78 0.36
N ILE A 729 -69.74 34.49 1.41
CA ILE A 729 -69.20 34.36 2.76
C ILE A 729 -70.31 33.86 3.68
N ARG A 730 -70.13 32.67 4.25
CA ARG A 730 -70.95 32.15 5.34
C ARG A 730 -70.25 32.36 6.68
N VAL A 731 -70.92 32.97 7.65
CA VAL A 731 -70.40 33.15 9.01
C VAL A 731 -71.32 32.46 10.01
N THR A 732 -70.75 31.65 10.88
CA THR A 732 -71.46 30.87 11.91
C THR A 732 -70.78 30.94 13.27
N GLY A 733 -69.55 31.45 13.33
CA GLY A 733 -68.79 31.68 14.56
C GLY A 733 -69.28 32.88 15.37
N GLN A 734 -68.69 33.08 16.54
CA GLN A 734 -69.06 34.20 17.42
C GLN A 734 -68.06 35.34 17.30
N LYS A 735 -68.56 36.58 17.28
CA LYS A 735 -67.76 37.83 17.29
C LYS A 735 -66.79 37.97 16.11
N ASP A 736 -67.18 37.42 14.97
CA ASP A 736 -66.38 37.51 13.76
C ASP A 736 -66.61 38.86 13.08
N THR A 737 -65.59 39.36 12.39
CA THR A 737 -65.66 40.61 11.63
C THR A 737 -65.42 40.31 10.15
N VAL A 738 -66.40 40.61 9.30
CA VAL A 738 -66.23 40.56 7.84
C VAL A 738 -66.00 41.99 7.34
N SER A 739 -64.82 42.26 6.81
CA SER A 739 -64.48 43.55 6.22
C SER A 739 -64.71 43.53 4.71
N ILE A 740 -65.47 44.49 4.19
CA ILE A 740 -65.82 44.62 2.77
C ILE A 740 -64.97 45.73 2.13
N GLY A 741 -64.37 45.39 0.98
CA GLY A 741 -63.61 46.31 0.12
C GLY A 741 -64.49 47.32 -0.62
N ALA A 742 -63.92 47.98 -1.64
CA ALA A 742 -64.58 49.03 -2.41
C ALA A 742 -64.90 48.62 -3.86
N SER A 743 -64.93 47.31 -4.15
CA SER A 743 -65.14 46.80 -5.52
C SER A 743 -65.63 45.34 -5.53
N GLY A 744 -66.73 45.12 -6.24
CA GLY A 744 -67.27 43.79 -6.55
C GLY A 744 -68.65 43.54 -5.96
N THR A 745 -69.01 42.28 -5.85
CA THR A 745 -70.27 41.79 -5.29
C THR A 745 -69.94 40.75 -4.24
N THR A 746 -70.48 40.91 -3.03
CA THR A 746 -70.28 39.94 -1.95
C THR A 746 -71.62 39.54 -1.36
N THR A 747 -71.93 38.25 -1.37
CA THR A 747 -73.08 37.69 -0.67
C THR A 747 -72.62 37.20 0.71
N ILE A 748 -73.33 37.59 1.76
CA ILE A 748 -73.04 37.17 3.13
C ILE A 748 -74.25 36.46 3.72
N ASP A 749 -74.05 35.25 4.20
CA ASP A 749 -74.99 34.51 5.05
C ASP A 749 -74.42 34.39 6.47
N ALA A 750 -74.94 35.20 7.39
CA ALA A 750 -74.54 35.19 8.80
C ALA A 750 -75.32 34.16 9.65
N GLY A 751 -76.05 33.22 9.03
CA GLY A 751 -76.97 32.32 9.72
C GLY A 751 -76.30 31.43 10.77
N GLY A 752 -76.42 31.85 12.04
CA GLY A 752 -75.92 31.19 13.25
C GLY A 752 -74.87 31.99 14.03
N ALA A 753 -74.35 33.09 13.50
CA ALA A 753 -73.28 33.86 14.14
C ALA A 753 -73.81 34.81 15.23
N SER A 754 -73.33 34.75 16.46
CA SER A 754 -73.69 35.78 17.46
C SER A 754 -72.64 36.89 17.47
N ASP A 755 -73.09 38.15 17.48
CA ASP A 755 -72.22 39.35 17.56
C ASP A 755 -71.31 39.57 16.33
N ALA A 756 -71.70 39.11 15.13
CA ALA A 756 -70.92 39.38 13.92
C ALA A 756 -70.91 40.88 13.58
N ILE A 757 -69.83 41.35 12.95
CA ILE A 757 -69.65 42.75 12.53
C ILE A 757 -69.39 42.78 11.02
N ILE A 758 -70.13 43.63 10.30
CA ILE A 758 -69.77 43.97 8.92
C ILE A 758 -69.02 45.31 8.95
N GLN A 759 -67.78 45.32 8.48
CA GLN A 759 -66.94 46.51 8.47
C GLN A 759 -66.68 46.96 7.03
N PHE A 760 -66.95 48.21 6.70
CA PHE A 760 -66.59 48.79 5.42
C PHE A 760 -65.17 49.33 5.45
N GLY A 761 -64.41 49.03 4.41
CA GLY A 761 -62.98 49.33 4.29
C GLY A 761 -62.66 50.83 4.27
N SER A 762 -61.35 51.13 4.33
CA SER A 762 -60.85 52.51 4.31
C SER A 762 -61.29 53.25 3.04
N GLY A 763 -61.85 54.46 3.21
CA GLY A 763 -62.34 55.28 2.10
C GLY A 763 -63.84 55.13 1.81
N ILE A 764 -64.54 54.28 2.56
CA ILE A 764 -66.00 54.18 2.55
C ILE A 764 -66.54 54.85 3.82
N SER A 765 -67.26 55.94 3.63
CA SER A 765 -67.90 56.72 4.69
C SER A 765 -69.39 56.41 4.81
N ALA A 766 -70.00 56.71 5.96
CA ALA A 766 -71.40 56.38 6.23
C ALA A 766 -72.39 57.00 5.23
N ASP A 767 -72.08 58.17 4.68
CA ASP A 767 -72.88 58.87 3.66
C ASP A 767 -72.65 58.36 2.22
N GLN A 768 -71.68 57.45 2.03
CA GLN A 768 -71.50 56.72 0.77
C GLN A 768 -72.23 55.37 0.75
N LEU A 769 -72.86 54.95 1.85
CA LEU A 769 -73.58 53.68 1.91
C LEU A 769 -75.07 53.87 1.58
N TRP A 770 -75.57 53.05 0.67
CA TRP A 770 -76.99 53.00 0.31
C TRP A 770 -77.60 51.65 0.71
N PHE A 771 -78.49 51.68 1.70
CA PHE A 771 -79.21 50.52 2.21
C PHE A 771 -80.55 50.37 1.48
N SER A 772 -80.82 49.18 0.97
CA SER A 772 -82.08 48.86 0.29
C SER A 772 -82.52 47.44 0.58
N ARG A 773 -83.84 47.21 0.56
CA ARG A 773 -84.40 45.87 0.74
C ARG A 773 -84.65 45.22 -0.61
N ASN A 774 -84.23 43.97 -0.76
CA ASN A 774 -84.51 43.14 -1.93
C ASN A 774 -85.08 41.79 -1.48
N GLY A 775 -86.39 41.61 -1.58
CA GLY A 775 -87.04 40.41 -1.03
C GLY A 775 -86.85 40.30 0.49
N ASP A 776 -86.24 39.19 0.92
CA ASP A 776 -85.87 38.93 2.32
C ASP A 776 -84.44 39.38 2.66
N ASP A 777 -83.69 39.91 1.70
CA ASP A 777 -82.29 40.30 1.86
C ASP A 777 -82.12 41.82 2.04
N LEU A 778 -81.00 42.20 2.65
CA LEU A 778 -80.55 43.59 2.77
C LEU A 778 -79.39 43.82 1.81
N LEU A 779 -79.60 44.68 0.82
CA LEU A 779 -78.55 45.12 -0.10
C LEU A 779 -77.92 46.42 0.41
N VAL A 780 -76.60 46.43 0.52
CA VAL A 780 -75.81 47.63 0.83
C VAL A 780 -74.90 47.93 -0.34
N SER A 781 -75.13 49.05 -1.01
CA SER A 781 -74.31 49.50 -2.14
C SER A 781 -73.44 50.69 -1.74
N VAL A 782 -72.20 50.73 -2.25
CA VAL A 782 -71.29 51.86 -2.01
C VAL A 782 -71.35 52.82 -3.19
N ILE A 783 -71.89 54.01 -2.95
CA ILE A 783 -72.06 55.08 -3.93
C ILE A 783 -70.69 55.46 -4.50
N GLY A 784 -70.60 55.52 -5.83
CA GLY A 784 -69.36 55.84 -6.54
C GLY A 784 -68.51 54.64 -6.93
N THR A 785 -68.91 53.44 -6.53
CA THR A 785 -68.23 52.19 -6.85
C THR A 785 -69.22 51.17 -7.42
N ASN A 786 -68.71 50.00 -7.83
CA ASN A 786 -69.55 48.85 -8.17
C ASN A 786 -69.76 47.92 -6.98
N GLU A 787 -69.30 48.28 -5.77
CA GLU A 787 -69.44 47.44 -4.57
C GLU A 787 -70.90 47.30 -4.16
N GLN A 788 -71.34 46.04 -4.01
CA GLN A 788 -72.62 45.69 -3.43
C GLN A 788 -72.47 44.47 -2.52
N THR A 789 -72.88 44.64 -1.26
CA THR A 789 -73.01 43.55 -0.31
C THR A 789 -74.47 43.12 -0.23
N ASP A 790 -74.73 41.83 -0.44
CA ASP A 790 -76.03 41.18 -0.29
C ASP A 790 -76.07 40.36 0.99
N LEU A 791 -76.80 40.83 1.99
CA LEU A 791 -76.92 40.19 3.30
C LEU A 791 -78.18 39.33 3.31
N GLN A 792 -77.97 38.02 3.19
CA GLN A 792 -79.04 37.07 2.98
C GLN A 792 -79.97 36.94 4.18
N ASN A 793 -81.24 36.76 3.90
CA ASN A 793 -82.31 36.50 4.84
C ASN A 793 -82.47 37.56 5.94
N TRP A 794 -81.94 38.78 5.79
CA TRP A 794 -82.01 39.87 6.79
C TRP A 794 -83.42 40.15 7.35
N TYR A 795 -84.48 39.92 6.55
CA TYR A 795 -85.87 40.16 6.95
C TYR A 795 -86.69 38.87 7.17
N ALA A 796 -86.10 37.68 7.01
CA ALA A 796 -86.79 36.39 7.09
C ALA A 796 -87.20 35.95 8.52
N GLY A 797 -86.86 36.73 9.55
CA GLY A 797 -87.32 36.52 10.94
C GLY A 797 -86.41 35.64 11.81
N THR A 798 -85.27 35.18 11.29
CA THR A 798 -84.21 34.48 12.03
C THR A 798 -82.89 35.25 12.08
N SER A 799 -82.90 36.52 11.65
CA SER A 799 -81.73 37.26 11.19
C SER A 799 -81.51 38.54 11.99
N SER A 800 -80.70 38.44 13.03
CA SER A 800 -79.93 39.60 13.55
C SER A 800 -78.63 39.13 14.20
N ASP A 801 -78.03 38.13 13.57
CA ASP A 801 -76.73 37.54 13.90
C ASP A 801 -75.58 38.54 13.70
N ILE A 802 -75.80 39.51 12.81
CA ILE A 802 -75.01 40.73 12.69
C ILE A 802 -75.46 41.73 13.74
N SER A 803 -74.53 42.16 14.59
CA SER A 803 -74.76 43.14 15.67
C SER A 803 -74.70 44.58 15.19
N GLN A 804 -73.77 44.88 14.28
CA GLN A 804 -73.49 46.25 13.83
C GLN A 804 -72.76 46.26 12.49
N PHE A 805 -72.93 47.38 11.79
CA PHE A 805 -72.10 47.80 10.67
C PHE A 805 -71.10 48.84 11.16
N LYS A 806 -69.87 48.82 10.65
CA LYS A 806 -68.83 49.79 11.00
C LYS A 806 -68.20 50.40 9.77
N THR A 807 -67.77 51.63 9.87
CA THR A 807 -66.88 52.27 8.88
C THR A 807 -65.47 52.38 9.46
N ALA A 808 -64.47 52.55 8.60
CA ALA A 808 -63.06 52.56 9.00
C ALA A 808 -62.67 53.71 9.96
N ASP A 809 -63.46 54.78 10.02
CA ASP A 809 -63.25 55.92 10.93
C ASP A 809 -63.83 55.69 12.34
N GLY A 810 -64.45 54.54 12.57
CA GLY A 810 -64.94 54.10 13.87
C GLY A 810 -66.44 54.26 14.10
N HIS A 811 -67.19 54.91 13.20
CA HIS A 811 -68.64 55.02 13.35
C HIS A 811 -69.33 53.66 13.20
N ALA A 812 -70.31 53.40 14.07
CA ALA A 812 -71.09 52.17 14.07
C ALA A 812 -72.59 52.42 13.86
N LEU A 813 -73.24 51.57 13.08
CA LEU A 813 -74.69 51.48 12.90
C LEU A 813 -75.16 50.16 13.49
N LEU A 814 -75.99 50.22 14.54
CA LEU A 814 -76.54 49.00 15.14
C LEU A 814 -77.56 48.35 14.21
N ASN A 815 -77.67 47.02 14.26
CA ASN A 815 -78.65 46.28 13.46
C ASN A 815 -80.10 46.79 13.63
N THR A 816 -80.47 47.20 14.84
CA THR A 816 -81.78 47.78 15.19
C THR A 816 -82.06 49.14 14.53
N GLN A 817 -81.02 49.83 14.04
CA GLN A 817 -81.12 51.14 13.42
C GLN A 817 -81.12 51.08 11.89
N VAL A 818 -80.78 49.93 11.28
CA VAL A 818 -80.69 49.76 9.83
C VAL A 818 -82.01 50.08 9.13
N SER A 819 -83.15 49.68 9.70
CA SER A 819 -84.47 49.96 9.11
C SER A 819 -84.75 51.44 8.93
N ASN A 820 -84.23 52.31 9.81
CA ASN A 820 -84.38 53.76 9.68
C ASN A 820 -83.74 54.29 8.38
N LEU A 821 -82.58 53.72 8.01
CA LEU A 821 -81.85 54.10 6.80
C LEU A 821 -82.53 53.52 5.55
N VAL A 822 -82.95 52.25 5.61
CA VAL A 822 -83.67 51.59 4.51
C VAL A 822 -84.98 52.33 4.18
N ASP A 823 -85.78 52.68 5.19
CA ASP A 823 -87.05 53.40 5.00
C ASP A 823 -86.84 54.81 4.43
N ALA A 824 -85.83 55.53 4.93
CA ALA A 824 -85.47 56.86 4.42
C ALA A 824 -84.99 56.80 2.96
N MET A 825 -84.10 55.86 2.63
CA MET A 825 -83.55 55.68 1.30
C MET A 825 -84.58 55.15 0.29
N ALA A 826 -85.54 54.32 0.71
CA ALA A 826 -86.62 53.82 -0.13
C ALA A 826 -87.58 54.92 -0.63
N SER A 827 -87.67 56.06 0.09
CA SER A 827 -88.47 57.22 -0.33
C SER A 827 -87.84 58.05 -1.44
N LEU A 828 -86.58 57.76 -1.78
CA LEU A 828 -85.75 58.49 -2.72
C LEU A 828 -85.41 57.60 -3.92
N SER A 829 -85.10 58.22 -5.07
CA SER A 829 -84.51 57.47 -6.18
C SER A 829 -83.08 57.10 -5.82
N ALA A 830 -82.71 55.82 -5.99
CA ALA A 830 -81.34 55.35 -5.77
C ALA A 830 -80.35 56.13 -6.65
N PRO A 831 -79.13 56.40 -6.15
CA PRO A 831 -78.06 57.01 -6.93
C PRO A 831 -77.82 56.25 -8.24
N ALA A 832 -77.69 56.97 -9.34
CA ALA A 832 -77.45 56.37 -10.65
C ALA A 832 -76.02 55.76 -10.70
N PRO A 833 -75.81 54.66 -11.43
CA PRO A 833 -74.47 54.09 -11.63
C PRO A 833 -73.49 55.16 -12.13
N GLY A 834 -72.33 55.29 -11.45
CA GLY A 834 -71.31 56.29 -11.75
C GLY A 834 -71.43 57.64 -11.01
N GLN A 835 -72.47 57.86 -10.21
CA GLN A 835 -72.47 58.99 -9.25
C GLN A 835 -71.52 58.69 -8.09
N THR A 836 -70.59 59.59 -7.79
CA THR A 836 -69.57 59.42 -6.74
C THR A 836 -69.95 60.04 -5.40
N THR A 837 -71.03 60.82 -5.35
CA THR A 837 -71.57 61.47 -4.15
C THR A 837 -73.08 61.54 -4.27
N LEU A 838 -73.77 61.65 -3.13
CA LEU A 838 -75.22 61.94 -3.09
C LEU A 838 -75.51 63.29 -3.77
N SER A 839 -76.64 63.38 -4.49
CA SER A 839 -77.11 64.69 -4.97
C SER A 839 -77.45 65.61 -3.79
N THR A 840 -77.39 66.93 -3.98
CA THR A 840 -77.69 67.91 -2.92
C THR A 840 -79.04 67.67 -2.24
N THR A 841 -80.05 67.25 -3.01
CA THR A 841 -81.38 66.91 -2.49
C THR A 841 -81.35 65.66 -1.60
N GLN A 842 -80.70 64.58 -2.06
CA GLN A 842 -80.57 63.35 -1.29
C GLN A 842 -79.77 63.58 -0.01
N ALA A 843 -78.63 64.28 -0.09
CA ALA A 843 -77.78 64.60 1.05
C ALA A 843 -78.55 65.38 2.13
N THR A 844 -79.29 66.43 1.75
CA THR A 844 -80.09 67.24 2.70
C THR A 844 -81.17 66.42 3.41
N GLN A 845 -81.71 65.37 2.76
CA GLN A 845 -82.76 64.53 3.32
C GLN A 845 -82.20 63.38 4.18
N LEU A 846 -81.03 62.84 3.82
CA LEU A 846 -80.43 61.69 4.51
C LEU A 846 -79.49 62.09 5.65
N GLU A 847 -78.83 63.26 5.61
CA GLU A 847 -77.88 63.70 6.64
C GLU A 847 -78.44 63.62 8.08
N PRO A 848 -79.68 64.08 8.38
CA PRO A 848 -80.23 63.97 9.74
C PRO A 848 -80.46 62.51 10.18
N VAL A 849 -80.77 61.62 9.24
CA VAL A 849 -81.00 60.19 9.50
C VAL A 849 -79.66 59.48 9.71
N ILE A 850 -78.66 59.77 8.87
CA ILE A 850 -77.30 59.23 8.99
C ILE A 850 -76.69 59.66 10.34
N ALA A 851 -76.70 60.95 10.65
CA ALA A 851 -76.12 61.49 11.88
C ALA A 851 -76.81 60.99 13.16
N ALA A 852 -78.09 60.62 13.09
CA ALA A 852 -78.83 60.11 14.25
C ALA A 852 -78.62 58.61 14.51
N ASN A 853 -78.12 57.85 13.53
CA ASN A 853 -78.03 56.39 13.60
C ASN A 853 -76.59 55.84 13.53
N TRP A 854 -75.65 56.60 12.97
CA TRP A 854 -74.21 56.28 13.02
C TRP A 854 -73.56 56.99 14.22
N HIS A 855 -72.91 56.24 15.12
CA HIS A 855 -72.37 56.74 16.39
C HIS A 855 -70.89 56.42 16.61
#